data_AF-A0A921I3R8-F1
#
_entry.id   AF-A0A921I3R8-F1
#
_cell.length_a   1.000
_cell.length_b   1.000
_cell.length_c   1.000
_cell.angle_alpha   90.00
_cell.angle_beta   90.00
_cell.angle_gamma   90.00
#
_symmetry.space_group_name_H-M   'P 1'
#
loop_
_entity.id
_entity.type
_entity.pdbx_description
1 polymer ?
#
loop_
_entity_poly.entity_id
_entity_poly.type
_entity_poly.pdbx_seq_one_letter_code
_entity_poly.pdbx_strand_id
1 'polypeptide(L)'
;MRKSKLLILLLFMCMVLTGLPAMESKAEESAQGGDAYSELQDENPYRTENVTAMDENGNITEVGDSDGSMTDGDEVSSGSISTYARSSRAAVSSVKVVNFNTKNNAVTEYTEDGTGVAGYTNGDYGADAAYLGTSGGKVKFMMSGVIGWVNASEVEVIDLSQAAVVSGYEVENGRLLHGIVYTMATPGYRTRLDNGPAPSYLSAGVKYYSYDGHYFYTDYGVMISDYQNNTRANSVNPDNPYYNYYQYLPLRSSTSYSVDALNAMIGSKASAGSLMANKGSAFIDSQNTYGVNALLMTGVAANESAWGTSSIARSKNNLFGLNAVDSSPGTSASTFASVEACINDFANGWMSRGYLYPADSRYNGGFLGNKASGINVKYASDPYWGEKAANVAYTLDAAQGGADYGLYTIGVKDTLASGHQTVNVRNESNTSSTVLYTTGRASNYSVLIKNSTSENGFYRIQSDAVLDSGRTSMVKGSGAYSFDNMYAYISADYVQIVNQGTVSQPEPEPEPEPVPVTLDSITIAAAPSKTVYTEGESFDPTGMSVQANWSDGSASDVTGEISYTTDPLTADVTAVEISYTSGDVTKTASQPVQVKAKAVVTGVMINPSEIDLYPGDVKTFGVSVQGTGDPSQDVTWSVEGAFSSQTVIDGNGKLTVGADESTQQLTVKAQSAVDPSQYAQAVVTVLQKASEEPDEEQPSQPDAEEPGTGQEGSDADTEEPGEDDGQTEPDGSDEAYQSMELKAETEGVSASGEFAAGTELVVTPVGEETEVYQTLVKEVGGKPVLGVFDLSLNGSAKEGSAIQVTFSLDEQYNGKSILILHFPEKDGVSYIERYEMTAQDGSITVEVDSFSPFVLALNEESTGDEAGDGQTPDNGETGDTGEPAVPEDPGTSEEPGTTEDPGTTETPGTTEDPGTAEDPVVQDPAATGGSETTDPADVSGGTGTGQSSGTSGKTTGAAASTNVVGQNKTDTKNADNSQVTAAPRTGDTASPVLWIVLVIAAAAVIIAAVVIKKIRK
;
A
#
# COMPACT_ATOMS: atom_id res chain seq x y z
N MET A 1 70.86 32.52 -35.01
CA MET A 1 71.77 31.75 -34.13
C MET A 1 71.52 32.22 -32.69
N ARG A 2 71.32 31.39 -31.66
CA ARG A 2 71.27 29.91 -31.52
C ARG A 2 69.98 29.47 -30.76
N LYS A 3 69.69 28.16 -30.85
CA LYS A 3 68.61 27.33 -30.23
C LYS A 3 68.30 27.61 -28.72
N SER A 4 67.17 27.23 -28.12
CA SER A 4 65.80 26.85 -28.58
C SER A 4 64.85 26.62 -27.38
N LYS A 5 63.55 26.94 -27.57
CA LYS A 5 62.32 26.65 -26.77
C LYS A 5 62.37 25.53 -25.71
N LEU A 6 61.79 25.76 -24.52
CA LEU A 6 60.50 25.15 -24.11
C LEU A 6 59.80 25.87 -22.92
N LEU A 7 58.47 25.79 -22.90
CA LEU A 7 57.47 26.06 -21.83
C LEU A 7 57.38 27.45 -21.15
N ILE A 8 56.20 28.06 -21.32
CA ILE A 8 55.57 29.10 -20.50
C ILE A 8 54.16 28.60 -20.19
N LEU A 9 53.78 28.43 -18.91
CA LEU A 9 52.39 28.39 -18.39
C LEU A 9 52.35 27.91 -16.92
N LEU A 10 52.45 28.83 -15.95
CA LEU A 10 51.93 28.74 -14.56
C LEU A 10 52.43 29.93 -13.72
N LEU A 11 51.73 31.08 -13.75
CA LEU A 11 51.75 32.17 -12.74
C LEU A 11 50.90 33.38 -13.19
N PHE A 12 49.57 33.26 -13.23
CA PHE A 12 48.65 34.42 -13.36
C PHE A 12 47.17 34.04 -13.09
N MET A 13 46.74 33.91 -11.83
CA MET A 13 45.31 33.95 -11.44
C MET A 13 45.11 34.09 -9.91
N CYS A 14 45.28 35.29 -9.33
CA CYS A 14 44.91 35.56 -7.94
C CYS A 14 44.43 37.02 -7.74
N MET A 15 43.11 37.26 -7.77
CA MET A 15 42.38 38.27 -6.97
C MET A 15 40.89 38.33 -7.39
N VAL A 16 40.02 38.79 -6.47
CA VAL A 16 38.55 38.95 -6.61
C VAL A 16 37.81 37.59 -6.71
N LEU A 17 36.77 37.25 -5.93
CA LEU A 17 35.76 38.01 -5.18
C LEU A 17 35.78 37.80 -3.65
N THR A 18 34.99 38.62 -2.93
CA THR A 18 34.65 38.50 -1.51
C THR A 18 33.15 38.73 -1.29
N GLY A 19 32.49 37.94 -0.43
CA GLY A 19 31.16 38.30 0.09
C GLY A 19 30.26 37.13 0.48
N LEU A 20 30.37 36.67 1.74
CA LEU A 20 29.31 36.13 2.62
C LEU A 20 29.90 36.06 4.05
N PRO A 21 29.11 36.18 5.13
CA PRO A 21 29.63 36.31 6.49
C PRO A 21 30.03 34.96 7.10
N ALA A 22 30.95 35.01 8.07
CA ALA A 22 31.39 33.83 8.83
C ALA A 22 30.50 33.58 10.06
N MET A 23 30.47 32.32 10.50
CA MET A 23 30.11 31.95 11.87
C MET A 23 31.31 31.16 12.46
N GLU A 24 31.85 31.63 13.57
CA GLU A 24 33.05 31.03 14.19
C GLU A 24 32.69 29.74 14.92
N SER A 25 33.52 28.70 14.80
CA SER A 25 33.50 27.60 15.76
C SER A 25 34.25 27.99 17.03
N LYS A 26 33.68 27.68 18.19
CA LYS A 26 34.36 27.73 19.49
C LYS A 26 34.11 26.44 20.25
N ALA A 27 35.19 25.83 20.69
CA ALA A 27 35.16 24.68 21.57
C ALA A 27 36.16 24.94 22.70
N GLU A 28 35.66 25.43 23.84
CA GLU A 28 36.23 25.16 25.17
C GLU A 28 35.26 25.60 26.28
N GLU A 29 35.07 24.70 27.25
CA GLU A 29 34.66 24.89 28.64
C GLU A 29 33.57 25.93 29.01
N SER A 30 32.34 25.44 29.28
CA SER A 30 31.38 26.10 30.18
C SER A 30 30.56 25.09 30.99
N ALA A 31 31.08 24.63 32.12
CA ALA A 31 30.39 23.72 33.02
C ALA A 31 29.40 24.44 33.96
N GLN A 32 28.25 24.89 33.43
CA GLN A 32 27.02 25.15 34.20
C GLN A 32 25.84 25.44 33.26
N GLY A 33 24.79 24.63 33.35
CA GLY A 33 23.63 24.67 32.45
C GLY A 33 23.07 23.26 32.27
N GLY A 34 22.20 22.84 33.19
CA GLY A 34 21.51 21.56 33.10
C GLY A 34 20.18 21.73 32.38
N ASP A 35 20.21 21.69 31.05
CA ASP A 35 18.99 21.49 30.26
C ASP A 35 18.54 20.03 30.43
N ALA A 36 17.23 19.82 30.55
CA ALA A 36 16.69 18.52 30.93
C ALA A 36 16.90 17.47 29.83
N TYR A 37 17.65 16.41 30.14
CA TYR A 37 17.57 15.16 29.40
C TYR A 37 16.16 14.60 29.58
N SER A 38 15.48 14.27 28.48
CA SER A 38 14.35 13.35 28.53
C SER A 38 14.90 11.98 28.91
N GLU A 39 14.63 11.53 30.13
CA GLU A 39 15.06 10.22 30.63
C GLU A 39 14.61 9.11 29.66
N LEU A 40 15.50 8.15 29.39
CA LEU A 40 15.14 6.98 28.59
C LEU A 40 14.44 5.97 29.48
N GLN A 41 13.11 5.95 29.40
CA GLN A 41 12.25 5.13 30.25
C GLN A 41 11.90 3.79 29.58
N ASP A 42 11.51 2.80 30.39
CA ASP A 42 10.93 1.54 29.92
C ASP A 42 9.45 1.79 29.57
N GLU A 43 8.99 1.37 28.39
CA GLU A 43 7.60 1.59 27.95
C GLU A 43 6.62 0.79 28.83
N ASN A 44 7.09 -0.30 29.47
CA ASN A 44 6.37 -1.04 30.51
C ASN A 44 7.01 -0.80 31.90
N PRO A 45 6.42 0.04 32.76
CA PRO A 45 7.04 0.44 34.02
C PRO A 45 7.06 -0.71 35.04
N TYR A 46 6.18 -1.70 34.91
CA TYR A 46 6.13 -2.85 35.81
C TYR A 46 7.32 -3.81 35.63
N ARG A 47 8.07 -3.71 34.53
CA ARG A 47 9.40 -4.34 34.40
C ARG A 47 10.40 -3.78 35.43
N THR A 48 10.25 -2.52 35.80
CA THR A 48 11.04 -1.88 36.86
C THR A 48 10.52 -2.18 38.28
N GLU A 49 9.34 -2.81 38.41
CA GLU A 49 8.88 -3.41 39.67
C GLU A 49 9.38 -4.86 39.77
N ASN A 50 9.02 -5.74 38.83
CA ASN A 50 9.29 -7.18 38.90
C ASN A 50 10.18 -7.70 37.75
N VAL A 51 11.29 -8.36 38.11
CA VAL A 51 12.18 -9.04 37.16
C VAL A 51 11.55 -10.35 36.70
N THR A 52 11.69 -10.68 35.42
CA THR A 52 11.13 -11.90 34.81
C THR A 52 12.17 -12.72 34.03
N ALA A 53 12.14 -14.02 34.27
CA ALA A 53 12.95 -15.04 33.61
C ALA A 53 12.11 -15.90 32.66
N MET A 54 12.75 -16.45 31.63
CA MET A 54 12.10 -17.29 30.61
C MET A 54 12.94 -18.55 30.32
N ASP A 55 12.29 -19.68 30.07
CA ASP A 55 12.93 -20.95 29.67
C ASP A 55 12.83 -21.22 28.15
N GLU A 56 13.48 -22.30 27.68
CA GLU A 56 13.47 -22.72 26.26
C GLU A 56 12.09 -23.14 25.72
N ASN A 57 11.05 -23.15 26.57
CA ASN A 57 9.67 -23.45 26.20
C ASN A 57 8.79 -22.18 26.24
N GLY A 58 9.36 -21.00 26.45
CA GLY A 58 8.63 -19.75 26.63
C GLY A 58 7.84 -19.66 27.94
N ASN A 59 8.09 -20.53 28.92
CA ASN A 59 7.49 -20.42 30.25
C ASN A 59 8.12 -19.22 30.96
N ILE A 60 7.29 -18.37 31.57
CA ILE A 60 7.72 -17.12 32.21
C ILE A 60 7.57 -17.25 33.72
N THR A 61 8.58 -16.78 34.46
CA THR A 61 8.60 -16.79 35.93
C THR A 61 9.01 -15.42 36.46
N GLU A 62 8.28 -14.91 37.44
CA GLU A 62 8.76 -13.80 38.27
C GLU A 62 9.89 -14.29 39.17
N VAL A 63 10.92 -13.46 39.31
CA VAL A 63 12.17 -13.77 40.01
C VAL A 63 12.59 -12.53 40.80
N GLY A 64 13.17 -12.74 41.98
CA GLY A 64 13.58 -11.63 42.85
C GLY A 64 14.66 -10.76 42.23
N ASP A 65 14.59 -9.46 42.52
CA ASP A 65 15.70 -8.52 42.38
C ASP A 65 16.81 -8.85 43.38
N SER A 66 18.05 -8.62 42.99
CA SER A 66 19.21 -8.87 43.85
C SER A 66 20.45 -8.25 43.23
N ASP A 67 21.21 -7.45 43.99
CA ASP A 67 22.51 -7.01 43.50
C ASP A 67 23.40 -8.23 43.20
N GLY A 68 24.01 -8.19 42.01
CA GLY A 68 24.92 -9.21 41.52
C GLY A 68 26.39 -8.86 41.76
N SER A 69 26.69 -7.98 42.73
CA SER A 69 28.04 -7.48 42.98
C SER A 69 29.01 -8.61 43.33
N MET A 70 30.20 -8.61 42.74
CA MET A 70 31.24 -9.58 43.05
C MET A 70 32.13 -9.12 44.23
N THR A 71 31.80 -8.01 44.90
CA THR A 71 32.63 -7.35 45.92
C THR A 71 31.91 -6.95 47.23
N ASP A 72 31.13 -7.87 47.81
CA ASP A 72 30.83 -7.91 49.25
C ASP A 72 30.71 -9.39 49.70
N GLY A 73 31.13 -9.87 50.88
CA GLY A 73 31.88 -9.26 51.98
C GLY A 73 32.44 -10.37 52.91
N ASP A 74 33.21 -10.02 53.95
CA ASP A 74 33.82 -11.00 54.88
C ASP A 74 32.78 -11.66 55.83
N GLU A 75 32.16 -12.78 55.43
CA GLU A 75 31.68 -13.81 56.38
C GLU A 75 32.17 -15.22 56.04
N VAL A 76 32.56 -15.96 57.08
CA VAL A 76 33.34 -17.19 56.96
C VAL A 76 32.44 -18.43 57.01
N SER A 77 32.26 -19.07 55.86
CA SER A 77 31.93 -20.52 55.80
C SER A 77 33.12 -21.29 55.21
N SER A 78 34.07 -21.65 56.08
CA SER A 78 35.28 -22.38 55.71
C SER A 78 34.97 -23.85 55.41
N GLY A 79 34.50 -24.15 54.19
CA GLY A 79 34.11 -25.49 53.75
C GLY A 79 34.48 -25.81 52.30
N SER A 80 35.58 -26.57 52.13
CA SER A 80 35.94 -27.24 50.86
C SER A 80 36.45 -26.36 49.70
N ILE A 81 37.54 -25.60 49.91
CA ILE A 81 38.40 -25.17 48.79
C ILE A 81 39.04 -26.43 48.16
N SER A 82 38.47 -26.93 47.07
CA SER A 82 39.01 -28.05 46.30
C SER A 82 40.14 -27.56 45.39
N THR A 83 41.39 -27.78 45.79
CA THR A 83 42.56 -27.32 45.04
C THR A 83 42.87 -28.22 43.85
N TYR A 84 42.61 -27.74 42.62
CA TYR A 84 43.22 -28.29 41.40
C TYR A 84 43.78 -27.19 40.49
N ALA A 85 44.96 -27.48 39.91
CA ALA A 85 45.58 -26.79 38.77
C ALA A 85 45.84 -25.27 38.83
N ARG A 86 46.69 -24.80 39.77
CA ARG A 86 47.50 -23.59 39.53
C ARG A 86 48.93 -23.96 39.11
N SER A 87 49.27 -23.77 37.83
CA SER A 87 50.67 -23.83 37.38
C SER A 87 50.93 -23.09 36.05
N SER A 88 51.53 -21.88 36.15
CA SER A 88 52.57 -21.31 35.25
C SER A 88 52.40 -21.33 33.71
N ARG A 89 52.73 -20.29 32.93
CA ARG A 89 53.19 -18.91 33.21
C ARG A 89 53.25 -18.13 31.87
N ALA A 90 52.58 -16.99 31.77
CA ALA A 90 52.90 -15.93 30.79
C ALA A 90 52.29 -14.60 31.28
N ALA A 91 52.83 -13.47 30.83
CA ALA A 91 52.23 -12.16 31.08
C ALA A 91 51.14 -11.88 30.04
N VAL A 92 50.00 -12.56 30.19
CA VAL A 92 48.76 -12.22 29.48
C VAL A 92 48.06 -11.13 30.31
N SER A 93 47.57 -10.07 29.67
CA SER A 93 46.59 -9.18 30.31
C SER A 93 45.38 -9.99 30.74
N SER A 94 44.90 -9.83 31.96
CA SER A 94 43.71 -10.56 32.40
C SER A 94 42.54 -10.25 31.45
N VAL A 95 41.96 -11.30 30.88
CA VAL A 95 40.71 -11.19 30.12
C VAL A 95 39.63 -10.80 31.10
N LYS A 96 38.76 -9.87 30.72
CA LYS A 96 37.81 -9.20 31.62
C LYS A 96 36.39 -9.26 31.09
N VAL A 97 35.45 -9.15 32.01
CA VAL A 97 34.01 -9.05 31.77
C VAL A 97 33.46 -7.91 32.62
N VAL A 98 32.44 -7.24 32.11
CA VAL A 98 31.75 -6.13 32.78
C VAL A 98 30.49 -6.67 33.44
N ASN A 99 30.27 -6.34 34.72
CA ASN A 99 29.06 -6.63 35.46
C ASN A 99 28.14 -5.41 35.40
N PHE A 100 26.94 -5.59 34.84
CA PHE A 100 25.84 -4.62 34.87
C PHE A 100 24.87 -4.87 36.03
N ASN A 101 24.89 -6.05 36.67
CA ASN A 101 24.15 -6.26 37.91
C ASN A 101 24.96 -5.77 39.12
N THR A 102 24.97 -4.45 39.27
CA THR A 102 25.57 -3.68 40.38
C THR A 102 24.53 -2.82 41.12
N LYS A 103 23.28 -2.87 40.67
CA LYS A 103 22.08 -2.33 41.31
C LYS A 103 20.99 -3.40 41.17
N ASN A 104 20.17 -3.60 42.21
CA ASN A 104 18.86 -4.25 42.08
C ASN A 104 18.04 -3.60 40.94
N ASN A 105 17.18 -4.38 40.28
CA ASN A 105 16.19 -4.00 39.25
C ASN A 105 16.10 -2.50 38.91
N ALA A 106 17.10 -1.98 38.18
CA ALA A 106 17.23 -0.56 37.90
C ALA A 106 17.97 -0.31 36.60
N VAL A 107 17.60 0.79 35.95
CA VAL A 107 18.18 1.22 34.69
C VAL A 107 19.62 1.70 34.88
N THR A 108 20.49 1.32 33.95
CA THR A 108 21.84 1.85 33.78
C THR A 108 22.00 2.40 32.37
N GLU A 109 22.28 3.69 32.29
CA GLU A 109 22.46 4.42 31.03
C GLU A 109 23.85 4.22 30.42
N TYR A 110 23.92 4.28 29.09
CA TYR A 110 25.16 4.29 28.32
C TYR A 110 25.06 5.21 27.09
N THR A 111 26.20 5.51 26.50
CA THR A 111 26.31 6.18 25.21
C THR A 111 26.79 5.18 24.17
N GLU A 112 26.07 4.98 23.07
CA GLU A 112 26.50 4.11 21.96
C GLU A 112 27.78 4.68 21.31
N ASP A 113 28.76 3.80 21.08
CA ASP A 113 30.02 4.11 20.42
C ASP A 113 29.80 4.40 18.93
N GLY A 114 30.57 5.34 18.35
CA GLY A 114 30.44 5.71 16.93
C GLY A 114 29.20 6.55 16.60
N THR A 115 28.04 6.36 17.26
CA THR A 115 26.86 7.21 17.05
C THR A 115 26.79 8.39 18.01
N GLY A 116 27.10 8.18 19.29
CA GLY A 116 26.86 9.14 20.36
C GLY A 116 25.42 9.14 20.92
N VAL A 117 24.57 8.20 20.48
CA VAL A 117 23.16 8.10 20.91
C VAL A 117 23.08 7.57 22.34
N ALA A 118 22.16 8.11 23.15
CA ALA A 118 21.87 7.59 24.48
C ALA A 118 21.07 6.28 24.41
N GLY A 119 21.47 5.30 25.22
CA GLY A 119 20.84 4.00 25.39
C GLY A 119 20.82 3.56 26.85
N TYR A 120 20.08 2.50 27.13
CA TYR A 120 19.79 2.05 28.49
C TYR A 120 19.63 0.53 28.55
N THR A 121 19.90 -0.04 29.72
CA THR A 121 19.81 -1.48 30.02
C THR A 121 19.51 -1.71 31.50
N ASN A 122 19.18 -2.94 31.90
CA ASN A 122 18.94 -3.33 33.29
C ASN A 122 19.63 -4.68 33.56
N GLY A 123 20.54 -4.70 34.55
CA GLY A 123 21.45 -5.82 34.81
C GLY A 123 20.78 -7.06 35.40
N ASP A 124 19.64 -6.92 36.07
CA ASP A 124 18.93 -8.05 36.71
C ASP A 124 18.29 -9.01 35.68
N TYR A 125 18.05 -8.52 34.45
CA TYR A 125 17.63 -9.33 33.30
C TYR A 125 18.78 -9.98 32.54
N GLY A 126 20.01 -9.46 32.67
CA GLY A 126 21.20 -9.90 31.96
C GLY A 126 22.45 -9.18 32.45
N ALA A 127 23.26 -9.87 33.25
CA ALA A 127 24.23 -9.21 34.12
C ALA A 127 25.61 -8.95 33.50
N ASP A 128 25.96 -9.55 32.37
CA ASP A 128 27.33 -9.54 31.86
C ASP A 128 27.50 -8.98 30.43
N ALA A 129 28.67 -8.40 30.18
CA ALA A 129 29.03 -7.80 28.91
C ALA A 129 30.54 -7.90 28.62
N ALA A 130 30.93 -8.02 27.36
CA ALA A 130 32.32 -8.07 26.93
C ALA A 130 33.08 -6.78 27.26
N TYR A 131 34.23 -6.86 27.95
CA TYR A 131 35.07 -5.69 28.26
C TYR A 131 35.95 -5.29 27.06
N LEU A 132 35.71 -4.09 26.52
CA LEU A 132 36.44 -3.56 25.37
C LEU A 132 37.43 -2.43 25.72
N GLY A 133 37.42 -1.92 26.96
CA GLY A 133 38.41 -0.96 27.44
C GLY A 133 37.88 0.03 28.48
N THR A 134 38.70 1.04 28.80
CA THR A 134 38.34 2.11 29.73
C THR A 134 38.99 3.42 29.27
N SER A 135 38.22 4.51 29.25
CA SER A 135 38.69 5.86 28.88
C SER A 135 37.80 6.94 29.50
N GLY A 136 38.37 8.07 29.91
CA GLY A 136 37.59 9.23 30.38
C GLY A 136 36.66 8.98 31.58
N GLY A 137 36.93 7.95 32.40
CA GLY A 137 36.03 7.53 33.49
C GLY A 137 34.86 6.64 33.06
N LYS A 138 34.79 6.25 31.77
CA LYS A 138 33.82 5.29 31.23
C LYS A 138 34.47 3.95 30.87
N VAL A 139 33.69 2.88 30.99
CA VAL A 139 34.01 1.53 30.50
C VAL A 139 33.41 1.35 29.11
N LYS A 140 34.18 0.83 28.16
CA LYS A 140 33.67 0.40 26.85
C LYS A 140 33.28 -1.07 26.91
N PHE A 141 32.10 -1.40 26.42
CA PHE A 141 31.55 -2.75 26.47
C PHE A 141 30.86 -3.18 25.17
N MET A 142 30.56 -4.47 25.03
CA MET A 142 29.54 -4.98 24.10
C MET A 142 28.55 -5.89 24.82
N MET A 143 27.26 -5.70 24.55
CA MET A 143 26.14 -6.38 25.20
C MET A 143 24.93 -6.39 24.25
N SER A 144 24.32 -7.55 24.00
CA SER A 144 23.12 -7.68 23.14
C SER A 144 23.20 -6.84 21.84
N GLY A 145 24.27 -7.04 21.08
CA GLY A 145 24.56 -6.30 19.83
C GLY A 145 25.29 -4.96 20.00
N VAL A 146 24.92 -4.15 21.00
CA VAL A 146 25.40 -2.76 21.07
C VAL A 146 26.83 -2.66 21.58
N ILE A 147 27.60 -1.72 21.03
CA ILE A 147 28.89 -1.30 21.57
C ILE A 147 28.66 0.04 22.29
N GLY A 148 28.94 0.11 23.58
CA GLY A 148 28.59 1.28 24.40
C GLY A 148 29.68 1.75 25.35
N TRP A 149 29.47 2.93 25.92
CA TRP A 149 30.25 3.57 26.97
C TRP A 149 29.38 3.88 28.19
N VAL A 150 29.59 3.13 29.27
CA VAL A 150 28.92 3.30 30.57
C VAL A 150 29.86 3.98 31.57
N ASN A 151 29.33 4.77 32.51
CA ASN A 151 30.15 5.37 33.57
C ASN A 151 30.73 4.26 34.48
N ALA A 152 32.02 4.35 34.84
CA ALA A 152 32.70 3.32 35.64
C ALA A 152 32.26 3.27 37.13
N SER A 153 31.31 4.12 37.54
CA SER A 153 30.60 4.04 38.81
C SER A 153 29.40 3.09 38.77
N GLU A 154 28.87 2.81 37.56
CA GLU A 154 27.61 2.08 37.39
C GLU A 154 27.82 0.58 37.11
N VAL A 155 29.06 0.13 36.93
CA VAL A 155 29.41 -1.24 36.54
C VAL A 155 30.69 -1.70 37.23
N GLU A 156 30.80 -3.01 37.47
CA GLU A 156 32.03 -3.65 37.96
C GLU A 156 32.84 -4.20 36.78
N VAL A 157 34.17 -4.23 36.88
CA VAL A 157 35.03 -4.83 35.84
C VAL A 157 35.96 -5.87 36.47
N ILE A 158 35.52 -7.12 36.44
CA ILE A 158 36.21 -8.26 37.05
C ILE A 158 37.12 -8.96 36.04
N ASP A 159 38.15 -9.66 36.52
CA ASP A 159 38.90 -10.61 35.71
C ASP A 159 38.03 -11.86 35.48
N LEU A 160 38.00 -12.39 34.24
CA LEU A 160 37.15 -13.53 33.85
C LEU A 160 37.35 -14.77 34.74
N SER A 161 38.55 -14.95 35.31
CA SER A 161 38.83 -16.03 36.28
C SER A 161 38.17 -15.87 37.66
N GLN A 162 37.42 -14.79 37.88
CA GLN A 162 36.55 -14.58 39.05
C GLN A 162 35.09 -14.94 38.77
N ALA A 163 34.68 -14.99 37.49
CA ALA A 163 33.35 -15.42 37.10
C ALA A 163 33.26 -16.96 37.17
N ALA A 164 32.24 -17.46 37.88
CA ALA A 164 31.89 -18.88 37.88
C ALA A 164 31.11 -19.28 36.61
N VAL A 165 30.40 -18.31 36.01
CA VAL A 165 29.69 -18.42 34.74
C VAL A 165 29.61 -17.04 34.06
N VAL A 166 29.51 -17.04 32.73
CA VAL A 166 29.19 -15.88 31.87
C VAL A 166 28.13 -16.33 30.85
N SER A 167 27.37 -15.40 30.28
CA SER A 167 26.37 -15.73 29.25
C SER A 167 27.02 -16.36 28.02
N GLY A 168 26.26 -17.15 27.28
CA GLY A 168 26.76 -17.83 26.10
C GLY A 168 25.82 -18.89 25.55
N TYR A 169 26.24 -19.50 24.44
CA TYR A 169 25.40 -20.35 23.63
C TYR A 169 25.89 -21.80 23.65
N GLU A 170 24.97 -22.74 23.74
CA GLU A 170 25.24 -24.17 23.76
C GLU A 170 24.28 -24.88 22.78
N VAL A 171 24.75 -25.97 22.16
CA VAL A 171 23.92 -26.75 21.22
C VAL A 171 23.49 -28.06 21.88
N GLU A 172 22.18 -28.23 22.01
CA GLU A 172 21.53 -29.39 22.62
C GLU A 172 20.38 -29.87 21.73
N ASN A 173 20.24 -31.19 21.53
CA ASN A 173 19.17 -31.79 20.72
C ASN A 173 19.01 -31.19 19.30
N GLY A 174 20.09 -30.62 18.73
CA GLY A 174 20.07 -29.92 17.44
C GLY A 174 19.52 -28.49 17.48
N ARG A 175 19.33 -27.91 18.67
CA ARG A 175 18.82 -26.56 18.92
C ARG A 175 19.94 -25.64 19.41
N LEU A 176 19.87 -24.35 19.08
CA LEU A 176 20.82 -23.35 19.59
C LEU A 176 20.21 -22.63 20.79
N LEU A 177 20.77 -22.85 21.97
CA LEU A 177 20.20 -22.35 23.22
C LEU A 177 21.10 -21.25 23.81
N HIS A 178 20.53 -20.07 24.08
CA HIS A 178 21.23 -18.96 24.74
C HIS A 178 21.01 -19.04 26.26
N GLY A 179 22.07 -19.26 27.02
CA GLY A 179 22.05 -19.17 28.48
C GLY A 179 22.48 -17.78 28.96
N ILE A 180 21.58 -17.08 29.65
CA ILE A 180 21.78 -15.72 30.15
C ILE A 180 21.97 -15.74 31.69
N VAL A 181 23.03 -15.09 32.17
CA VAL A 181 23.36 -15.03 33.60
C VAL A 181 22.78 -13.78 34.28
N TYR A 182 22.35 -13.91 35.53
CA TYR A 182 21.88 -12.81 36.39
C TYR A 182 22.92 -12.37 37.42
N THR A 183 23.90 -13.24 37.68
CA THR A 183 25.12 -12.97 38.45
C THR A 183 26.21 -13.88 37.91
N MET A 184 27.45 -13.41 37.90
CA MET A 184 28.60 -14.22 37.52
C MET A 184 29.14 -15.07 38.68
N ALA A 185 28.60 -14.91 39.90
CA ALA A 185 29.05 -15.64 41.09
C ALA A 185 28.51 -17.08 41.19
N THR A 186 27.32 -17.35 40.65
CA THR A 186 26.60 -18.62 40.82
C THR A 186 26.46 -19.36 39.48
N PRO A 187 26.99 -20.59 39.32
CA PRO A 187 26.82 -21.36 38.09
C PRO A 187 25.36 -21.64 37.74
N GLY A 188 25.01 -21.44 36.46
CA GLY A 188 23.67 -21.64 35.92
C GLY A 188 23.23 -20.45 35.06
N TYR A 189 22.06 -20.58 34.44
CA TYR A 189 21.42 -19.52 33.66
C TYR A 189 20.05 -19.24 34.28
N ARG A 190 19.69 -17.95 34.48
CA ARG A 190 18.37 -17.56 35.03
C ARG A 190 17.33 -17.54 33.92
N THR A 191 17.71 -17.00 32.76
CA THR A 191 16.95 -17.07 31.51
C THR A 191 17.69 -17.99 30.55
N ARG A 192 16.97 -18.83 29.81
CA ARG A 192 17.52 -19.72 28.78
C ARG A 192 16.56 -19.72 27.59
N LEU A 193 17.04 -19.37 26.40
CA LEU A 193 16.19 -19.12 25.22
C LEU A 193 16.53 -20.08 24.09
N ASP A 194 15.52 -20.55 23.38
CA ASP A 194 15.67 -21.38 22.18
C ASP A 194 15.59 -20.53 20.91
N ASN A 195 16.73 -20.41 20.22
CA ASN A 195 16.87 -19.56 19.04
C ASN A 195 16.64 -20.32 17.72
N GLY A 196 16.13 -21.55 17.78
CA GLY A 196 15.82 -22.35 16.59
C GLY A 196 16.75 -23.55 16.38
N PRO A 197 16.69 -24.19 15.20
CA PRO A 197 17.68 -25.18 14.78
C PRO A 197 19.11 -24.61 14.82
N ALA A 198 20.05 -25.40 15.33
CA ALA A 198 21.45 -25.00 15.41
C ALA A 198 22.10 -24.93 14.00
N PRO A 199 22.81 -23.84 13.66
CA PRO A 199 23.63 -23.78 12.46
C PRO A 199 24.65 -24.92 12.41
N SER A 200 24.86 -25.51 11.23
CA SER A 200 25.67 -26.72 11.04
C SER A 200 27.17 -26.58 11.36
N TYR A 201 27.65 -25.34 11.58
CA TYR A 201 29.00 -25.06 12.08
C TYR A 201 29.11 -25.07 13.61
N LEU A 202 27.99 -25.10 14.36
CA LEU A 202 27.98 -25.24 15.81
C LEU A 202 27.74 -26.71 16.20
N SER A 203 28.72 -27.29 16.91
CA SER A 203 28.67 -28.66 17.43
C SER A 203 28.09 -28.72 18.84
N ALA A 204 27.33 -29.78 19.13
CA ALA A 204 26.79 -30.09 20.45
C ALA A 204 27.88 -30.41 21.49
N GLY A 205 27.61 -30.10 22.77
CA GLY A 205 28.57 -30.31 23.87
C GLY A 205 29.77 -29.35 23.86
N VAL A 206 29.68 -28.26 23.10
CA VAL A 206 30.65 -27.16 23.07
C VAL A 206 29.93 -25.88 23.52
N LYS A 207 30.54 -25.13 24.43
CA LYS A 207 30.09 -23.77 24.78
C LYS A 207 30.72 -22.75 23.84
N TYR A 208 29.89 -21.82 23.38
CA TYR A 208 30.26 -20.67 22.57
C TYR A 208 29.97 -19.37 23.31
N TYR A 209 30.74 -18.34 22.99
CA TYR A 209 30.58 -16.99 23.48
C TYR A 209 30.24 -16.07 22.30
N SER A 210 29.31 -15.14 22.53
CA SER A 210 28.98 -14.04 21.63
C SER A 210 28.21 -12.99 22.44
N TYR A 211 28.55 -11.71 22.28
CA TYR A 211 27.72 -10.60 22.79
C TYR A 211 27.12 -9.74 21.66
N ASP A 212 27.44 -10.05 20.39
CA ASP A 212 26.64 -9.58 19.25
C ASP A 212 25.49 -10.53 18.89
N GLY A 213 25.56 -11.80 19.31
CA GLY A 213 24.55 -12.82 18.99
C GLY A 213 24.67 -13.35 17.56
N HIS A 214 25.70 -12.95 16.82
CA HIS A 214 25.86 -13.21 15.39
C HIS A 214 27.12 -14.03 15.07
N TYR A 215 28.20 -13.78 15.81
CA TYR A 215 29.50 -14.42 15.62
C TYR A 215 29.91 -15.16 16.89
N PHE A 216 30.17 -16.46 16.75
CA PHE A 216 30.42 -17.37 17.87
C PHE A 216 31.90 -17.67 18.02
N TYR A 217 32.38 -17.76 19.27
CA TYR A 217 33.76 -18.09 19.59
C TYR A 217 33.81 -19.20 20.65
N THR A 218 34.74 -20.14 20.53
CA THR A 218 34.97 -21.17 21.57
C THR A 218 35.96 -20.72 22.66
N ASP A 219 36.61 -19.56 22.48
CA ASP A 219 37.51 -18.93 23.44
C ASP A 219 37.12 -17.46 23.67
N TYR A 220 36.86 -17.10 24.93
CA TYR A 220 36.43 -15.76 25.32
C TYR A 220 37.53 -14.71 25.12
N GLY A 221 38.80 -15.08 25.30
CA GLY A 221 39.94 -14.17 25.07
C GLY A 221 40.11 -13.83 23.59
N VAL A 222 39.87 -14.80 22.69
CA VAL A 222 39.83 -14.57 21.24
C VAL A 222 38.67 -13.64 20.88
N MET A 223 37.46 -13.88 21.38
CA MET A 223 36.30 -12.99 21.18
C MET A 223 36.59 -11.54 21.60
N ILE A 224 37.13 -11.35 22.81
CA ILE A 224 37.48 -10.02 23.33
C ILE A 224 38.55 -9.36 22.45
N SER A 225 39.56 -10.10 21.99
CA SER A 225 40.58 -9.58 21.07
C SER A 225 39.98 -9.16 19.73
N ASP A 226 39.09 -9.96 19.15
CA ASP A 226 38.43 -9.67 17.87
C ASP A 226 37.52 -8.43 17.98
N TYR A 227 36.67 -8.37 19.01
CA TYR A 227 35.83 -7.20 19.29
C TYR A 227 36.65 -5.92 19.56
N GLN A 228 37.76 -6.00 20.31
CA GLN A 228 38.66 -4.85 20.55
C GLN A 228 39.38 -4.37 19.28
N ASN A 229 39.66 -5.25 18.33
CA ASN A 229 40.21 -4.90 17.01
C ASN A 229 39.13 -4.63 15.95
N ASN A 230 37.85 -4.64 16.34
CA ASN A 230 36.69 -4.51 15.48
C ASN A 230 36.70 -5.44 14.25
N THR A 231 37.04 -6.71 14.47
CA THR A 231 37.01 -7.78 13.47
C THR A 231 36.29 -8.99 14.04
N ARG A 232 35.89 -9.93 13.18
CA ARG A 232 35.23 -11.21 13.51
C ARG A 232 36.00 -12.42 12.95
N ALA A 233 37.22 -12.20 12.45
CA ALA A 233 38.00 -13.13 11.64
C ALA A 233 38.41 -14.43 12.35
N ASN A 234 38.37 -14.47 13.69
CA ASN A 234 38.68 -15.65 14.50
C ASN A 234 37.42 -16.30 15.13
N SER A 235 36.22 -15.89 14.71
CA SER A 235 34.98 -16.59 15.05
C SER A 235 34.87 -17.95 14.32
N VAL A 236 33.90 -18.76 14.73
CA VAL A 236 33.54 -20.03 14.08
C VAL A 236 32.89 -19.80 12.70
N ASN A 237 32.29 -18.63 12.49
CA ASN A 237 31.45 -18.30 11.34
C ASN A 237 31.74 -16.90 10.74
N PRO A 238 33.01 -16.56 10.42
CA PRO A 238 33.43 -15.19 10.08
C PRO A 238 32.77 -14.65 8.81
N ASP A 239 32.51 -15.51 7.83
CA ASP A 239 31.87 -15.15 6.55
C ASP A 239 30.35 -15.44 6.53
N ASN A 240 29.78 -15.98 7.63
CA ASN A 240 28.40 -16.47 7.68
C ASN A 240 27.74 -16.17 9.05
N PRO A 241 27.49 -14.89 9.37
CA PRO A 241 26.85 -14.49 10.63
C PRO A 241 25.49 -15.13 10.80
N TYR A 242 25.19 -15.52 12.04
CA TYR A 242 23.89 -16.04 12.44
C TYR A 242 22.91 -14.92 12.80
N TYR A 243 21.64 -15.10 12.49
CA TYR A 243 20.56 -14.24 12.96
C TYR A 243 19.41 -15.13 13.44
N ASN A 244 18.92 -14.90 14.67
CA ASN A 244 17.70 -15.55 15.15
C ASN A 244 16.53 -15.09 14.28
N TYR A 245 15.90 -16.04 13.58
CA TYR A 245 14.90 -15.77 12.55
C TYR A 245 13.78 -14.87 13.06
N TYR A 246 13.11 -15.23 14.17
CA TYR A 246 11.99 -14.43 14.69
C TYR A 246 12.43 -13.13 15.36
N GLN A 247 13.66 -13.05 15.87
CA GLN A 247 14.19 -11.80 16.43
C GLN A 247 14.47 -10.76 15.35
N TYR A 248 14.86 -11.19 14.14
CA TYR A 248 15.21 -10.33 13.02
C TYR A 248 14.20 -10.32 11.88
N LEU A 249 13.13 -11.12 11.95
CA LEU A 249 11.99 -11.04 11.04
C LEU A 249 11.27 -9.70 11.25
N PRO A 250 11.14 -8.84 10.21
CA PRO A 250 10.37 -7.61 10.33
C PRO A 250 8.90 -7.89 10.59
N LEU A 251 8.28 -7.08 11.44
CA LEU A 251 6.87 -7.17 11.79
C LEU A 251 5.95 -6.86 10.60
N ARG A 252 6.49 -6.32 9.49
CA ARG A 252 5.82 -6.23 8.18
C ARG A 252 5.74 -7.55 7.39
N SER A 253 6.11 -8.67 8.01
CA SER A 253 5.70 -10.01 7.58
C SER A 253 4.26 -10.32 8.03
N SER A 254 3.65 -11.37 7.46
CA SER A 254 2.44 -11.98 7.99
C SER A 254 2.70 -13.43 8.41
N THR A 255 2.00 -13.90 9.45
CA THR A 255 1.90 -15.33 9.76
C THR A 255 0.98 -16.03 8.76
N SER A 256 1.30 -17.28 8.44
CA SER A 256 0.44 -18.15 7.61
C SER A 256 -0.69 -18.84 8.40
N TYR A 257 -0.67 -18.76 9.73
CA TYR A 257 -1.60 -19.47 10.61
C TYR A 257 -3.00 -18.84 10.66
N SER A 258 -4.03 -19.69 10.67
CA SER A 258 -5.42 -19.28 10.86
C SER A 258 -5.73 -18.89 12.30
N VAL A 259 -6.87 -18.21 12.50
CA VAL A 259 -7.41 -17.86 13.83
C VAL A 259 -7.49 -19.09 14.76
N ASP A 260 -7.99 -20.22 14.26
CA ASP A 260 -8.09 -21.47 15.04
C ASP A 260 -6.73 -22.06 15.40
N ALA A 261 -5.77 -22.03 14.46
CA ALA A 261 -4.40 -22.47 14.72
C ALA A 261 -3.73 -21.59 15.78
N LEU A 262 -3.93 -20.27 15.71
CA LEU A 262 -3.39 -19.32 16.69
C LEU A 262 -4.06 -19.45 18.07
N ASN A 263 -5.38 -19.68 18.11
CA ASN A 263 -6.11 -20.00 19.34
C ASN A 263 -5.61 -21.31 19.97
N ALA A 264 -5.40 -22.36 19.18
CA ALA A 264 -4.88 -23.65 19.66
C ALA A 264 -3.43 -23.53 20.16
N MET A 265 -2.57 -22.82 19.42
CA MET A 265 -1.19 -22.52 19.81
C MET A 265 -1.14 -21.78 21.16
N ILE A 266 -1.88 -20.68 21.30
CA ILE A 266 -1.96 -19.93 22.57
C ILE A 266 -2.54 -20.81 23.69
N GLY A 267 -3.63 -21.54 23.42
CA GLY A 267 -4.28 -22.43 24.37
C GLY A 267 -3.41 -23.59 24.86
N SER A 268 -2.35 -23.97 24.14
CA SER A 268 -1.38 -24.98 24.57
C SER A 268 -0.40 -24.49 25.65
N LYS A 269 -0.31 -23.16 25.87
CA LYS A 269 0.61 -22.49 26.80
C LYS A 269 -0.13 -21.68 27.88
N ALA A 270 -1.24 -21.05 27.50
CA ALA A 270 -2.06 -20.23 28.38
C ALA A 270 -2.72 -21.07 29.49
N SER A 271 -2.53 -20.68 30.75
CA SER A 271 -3.24 -21.30 31.87
C SER A 271 -4.72 -20.91 31.91
N ALA A 272 -5.55 -21.69 32.61
CA ALA A 272 -6.94 -21.33 32.88
C ALA A 272 -7.06 -19.91 33.46
N GLY A 273 -7.95 -19.08 32.89
CA GLY A 273 -8.11 -17.68 33.26
C GLY A 273 -7.10 -16.71 32.63
N SER A 274 -6.29 -17.15 31.67
CA SER A 274 -5.49 -16.28 30.80
C SER A 274 -6.39 -15.39 29.93
N LEU A 275 -6.04 -14.10 29.83
CA LEU A 275 -6.70 -13.17 28.92
C LEU A 275 -6.30 -13.33 27.44
N MET A 276 -5.23 -14.07 27.13
CA MET A 276 -4.83 -14.35 25.75
C MET A 276 -5.65 -15.48 25.11
N ALA A 277 -6.37 -16.28 25.92
CA ALA A 277 -7.20 -17.37 25.43
C ALA A 277 -8.30 -16.84 24.49
N ASN A 278 -8.45 -17.49 23.34
CA ASN A 278 -9.42 -17.13 22.30
C ASN A 278 -9.29 -15.66 21.82
N LYS A 279 -8.06 -15.20 21.57
CA LYS A 279 -7.73 -13.87 21.01
C LYS A 279 -7.12 -13.91 19.60
N GLY A 280 -7.07 -15.09 18.98
CA GLY A 280 -6.45 -15.30 17.66
C GLY A 280 -7.05 -14.44 16.56
N SER A 281 -8.35 -14.13 16.61
CA SER A 281 -9.00 -13.15 15.72
C SER A 281 -8.36 -11.78 15.86
N ALA A 282 -8.42 -11.17 17.05
CA ALA A 282 -7.88 -9.83 17.30
C ALA A 282 -6.41 -9.67 16.88
N PHE A 283 -5.56 -10.71 17.01
CA PHE A 283 -4.20 -10.69 16.47
C PHE A 283 -4.14 -10.76 14.93
N ILE A 284 -4.91 -11.64 14.29
CA ILE A 284 -4.95 -11.80 12.82
C ILE A 284 -5.64 -10.59 12.14
N ASP A 285 -6.72 -10.08 12.70
CA ASP A 285 -7.43 -8.90 12.21
C ASP A 285 -6.52 -7.66 12.27
N SER A 286 -5.78 -7.51 13.37
CA SER A 286 -4.77 -6.46 13.53
C SER A 286 -3.58 -6.61 12.57
N GLN A 287 -3.19 -7.84 12.24
CA GLN A 287 -2.20 -8.10 11.18
C GLN A 287 -2.72 -7.66 9.81
N ASN A 288 -3.95 -8.03 9.48
CA ASN A 288 -4.55 -7.80 8.17
C ASN A 288 -4.88 -6.31 7.94
N THR A 289 -5.25 -5.58 9.02
CA THR A 289 -5.56 -4.15 8.97
C THR A 289 -4.31 -3.27 9.03
N TYR A 290 -3.40 -3.54 9.97
CA TYR A 290 -2.27 -2.64 10.30
C TYR A 290 -0.90 -3.17 9.89
N GLY A 291 -0.82 -4.37 9.30
CA GLY A 291 0.42 -4.91 8.74
C GLY A 291 1.46 -5.28 9.79
N VAL A 292 1.04 -5.92 10.88
CA VAL A 292 1.89 -6.31 12.01
C VAL A 292 1.76 -7.80 12.26
N ASN A 293 2.85 -8.58 12.16
CA ASN A 293 2.82 -10.04 12.23
C ASN A 293 2.15 -10.56 13.52
N ALA A 294 1.04 -11.31 13.38
CA ALA A 294 0.23 -11.80 14.49
C ALA A 294 0.96 -12.78 15.42
N LEU A 295 1.86 -13.61 14.89
CA LEU A 295 2.68 -14.54 15.68
C LEU A 295 3.74 -13.77 16.50
N LEU A 296 4.37 -12.74 15.92
CA LEU A 296 5.28 -11.86 16.67
C LEU A 296 4.53 -11.02 17.73
N MET A 297 3.34 -10.50 17.42
CA MET A 297 2.49 -9.82 18.41
C MET A 297 2.09 -10.76 19.56
N THR A 298 1.78 -12.02 19.25
CA THR A 298 1.50 -13.05 20.25
C THR A 298 2.72 -13.32 21.14
N GLY A 299 3.93 -13.40 20.54
CA GLY A 299 5.19 -13.55 21.27
C GLY A 299 5.50 -12.39 22.22
N VAL A 300 5.26 -11.14 21.79
CA VAL A 300 5.38 -9.96 22.67
C VAL A 300 4.32 -9.98 23.77
N ALA A 301 3.04 -10.18 23.42
CA ALA A 301 1.94 -10.22 24.40
C ALA A 301 2.19 -11.27 25.49
N ALA A 302 2.67 -12.47 25.13
CA ALA A 302 3.03 -13.50 26.09
C ALA A 302 4.18 -13.05 27.02
N ASN A 303 5.24 -12.45 26.45
CA ASN A 303 6.42 -11.95 27.17
C ASN A 303 6.10 -10.79 28.14
N GLU A 304 5.18 -9.89 27.78
CA GLU A 304 4.76 -8.76 28.62
C GLU A 304 3.76 -9.15 29.71
N SER A 305 2.84 -10.09 29.42
CA SER A 305 1.72 -10.41 30.31
C SER A 305 1.82 -11.76 31.02
N ALA A 306 2.96 -12.45 30.93
CA ALA A 306 3.11 -13.83 31.40
C ALA A 306 1.95 -14.73 30.89
N TRP A 307 1.81 -14.81 29.56
CA TRP A 307 0.70 -15.51 28.88
C TRP A 307 -0.70 -15.02 29.32
N GLY A 308 -0.91 -13.72 29.43
CA GLY A 308 -2.19 -13.12 29.80
C GLY A 308 -2.60 -13.28 31.26
N THR A 309 -1.64 -13.55 32.16
CA THR A 309 -1.88 -13.83 33.59
C THR A 309 -1.29 -12.79 34.54
N SER A 310 -0.52 -11.81 34.08
CA SER A 310 0.02 -10.74 34.93
C SER A 310 -1.10 -9.96 35.65
N SER A 311 -0.76 -9.35 36.79
CA SER A 311 -1.70 -8.49 37.54
C SER A 311 -2.24 -7.36 36.65
N ILE A 312 -1.36 -6.80 35.81
CA ILE A 312 -1.64 -5.69 34.89
C ILE A 312 -2.63 -6.13 33.81
N ALA A 313 -2.38 -7.27 33.15
CA ALA A 313 -3.32 -7.81 32.17
C ALA A 313 -4.70 -8.02 32.80
N ARG A 314 -4.77 -8.73 33.94
CA ARG A 314 -6.03 -9.09 34.61
C ARG A 314 -6.79 -7.92 35.26
N SER A 315 -6.15 -6.78 35.51
CA SER A 315 -6.79 -5.59 36.11
C SER A 315 -7.00 -4.42 35.16
N LYS A 316 -6.28 -4.37 34.02
CA LYS A 316 -6.31 -3.27 33.05
C LYS A 316 -6.61 -3.70 31.61
N ASN A 317 -6.90 -4.98 31.36
CA ASN A 317 -6.95 -5.60 30.03
C ASN A 317 -5.66 -5.41 29.19
N ASN A 318 -4.56 -5.04 29.84
CA ASN A 318 -3.34 -4.56 29.19
C ASN A 318 -2.32 -5.70 29.03
N LEU A 319 -2.31 -6.34 27.85
CA LEU A 319 -1.39 -7.45 27.53
C LEU A 319 0.05 -7.02 27.28
N PHE A 320 0.32 -5.75 27.01
CA PHE A 320 1.61 -5.26 26.52
C PHE A 320 2.35 -4.34 27.51
N GLY A 321 1.74 -4.06 28.67
CA GLY A 321 2.32 -3.23 29.75
C GLY A 321 2.28 -1.71 29.52
N LEU A 322 1.59 -1.26 28.47
CA LEU A 322 1.74 0.06 27.85
C LEU A 322 1.32 1.23 28.76
N ASN A 323 2.07 2.33 28.68
CA ASN A 323 1.76 3.62 29.30
C ASN A 323 1.20 4.65 28.31
N ALA A 324 0.14 5.37 28.70
CA ALA A 324 -0.28 6.57 27.99
C ALA A 324 0.58 7.79 28.41
N VAL A 325 1.03 8.54 27.41
CA VAL A 325 1.50 9.94 27.50
C VAL A 325 0.53 10.75 26.63
N ASP A 326 -0.07 11.86 27.04
CA ASP A 326 0.17 12.73 28.20
C ASP A 326 -1.16 13.18 28.85
N SER A 327 -1.16 13.63 30.12
CA SER A 327 -2.16 14.55 30.75
C SER A 327 -2.26 14.47 32.28
N SER A 328 -1.75 13.45 32.97
CA SER A 328 -1.72 13.42 34.45
C SER A 328 -0.66 12.47 35.05
N PRO A 329 0.14 12.92 36.02
CA PRO A 329 1.18 12.09 36.64
C PRO A 329 0.63 11.18 37.75
N GLY A 330 0.88 9.87 37.65
CA GLY A 330 1.01 9.01 38.84
C GLY A 330 0.08 7.80 39.03
N THR A 331 -0.15 6.95 38.01
CA THR A 331 -0.28 5.47 38.18
C THR A 331 -0.19 4.75 36.83
N SER A 332 1.03 4.61 36.32
CA SER A 332 1.30 4.33 34.91
C SER A 332 1.00 2.87 34.48
N ALA A 333 -0.13 2.69 33.79
CA ALA A 333 -0.29 1.85 32.60
C ALA A 333 -1.75 2.01 32.13
N SER A 334 -2.00 2.00 30.84
CA SER A 334 -3.32 2.19 30.24
C SER A 334 -4.29 1.09 30.67
N THR A 335 -5.51 1.48 31.04
CA THR A 335 -6.66 0.57 31.18
C THR A 335 -7.42 0.56 29.88
N PHE A 336 -7.50 -0.59 29.22
CA PHE A 336 -8.22 -0.77 27.97
C PHE A 336 -9.64 -1.29 28.22
N ALA A 337 -10.60 -0.88 27.38
CA ALA A 337 -11.99 -1.34 27.47
C ALA A 337 -12.12 -2.86 27.31
N SER A 338 -11.28 -3.46 26.45
CA SER A 338 -11.16 -4.89 26.24
C SER A 338 -9.72 -5.30 25.91
N VAL A 339 -9.46 -6.60 25.88
CA VAL A 339 -8.16 -7.17 25.48
C VAL A 339 -7.94 -6.98 23.98
N GLU A 340 -9.01 -7.07 23.21
CA GLU A 340 -9.08 -6.86 21.78
C GLU A 340 -8.72 -5.40 21.42
N ALA A 341 -9.23 -4.42 22.19
CA ALA A 341 -8.85 -3.01 22.04
C ALA A 341 -7.36 -2.77 22.34
N CYS A 342 -6.81 -3.48 23.33
CA CYS A 342 -5.38 -3.43 23.66
C CYS A 342 -4.49 -4.00 22.54
N ILE A 343 -4.91 -5.09 21.90
CA ILE A 343 -4.22 -5.67 20.73
C ILE A 343 -4.31 -4.72 19.52
N ASN A 344 -5.48 -4.08 19.31
CA ASN A 344 -5.69 -3.13 18.23
C ASN A 344 -4.81 -1.87 18.39
N ASP A 345 -4.77 -1.26 19.59
CA ASP A 345 -3.91 -0.11 19.88
C ASP A 345 -2.42 -0.46 19.77
N PHE A 346 -1.99 -1.63 20.25
CA PHE A 346 -0.62 -2.10 20.08
C PHE A 346 -0.24 -2.19 18.60
N ALA A 347 -1.08 -2.81 17.77
CA ALA A 347 -0.81 -2.93 16.33
C ALA A 347 -0.86 -1.58 15.59
N ASN A 348 -1.84 -0.74 15.90
CA ASN A 348 -2.07 0.53 15.22
C ASN A 348 -1.17 1.65 15.77
N GLY A 349 -1.43 2.11 17.00
CA GLY A 349 -0.78 3.26 17.61
C GLY A 349 0.70 3.02 17.93
N TRP A 350 1.01 1.86 18.54
CA TRP A 350 2.37 1.57 18.99
C TRP A 350 3.27 1.03 17.89
N MET A 351 2.80 0.05 17.12
CA MET A 351 3.59 -0.55 16.04
C MET A 351 3.48 0.26 14.75
N SER A 352 2.37 0.17 14.00
CA SER A 352 2.30 0.70 12.62
C SER A 352 2.50 2.23 12.53
N ARG A 353 1.98 2.99 13.51
CA ARG A 353 2.14 4.45 13.63
C ARG A 353 3.31 4.87 14.53
N GLY A 354 4.02 3.94 15.14
CA GLY A 354 5.11 4.23 16.09
C GLY A 354 6.40 3.52 15.71
N TYR A 355 6.65 2.37 16.33
CA TYR A 355 7.88 1.60 16.18
C TYR A 355 8.19 1.09 14.76
N LEU A 356 7.21 1.05 13.86
CA LEU A 356 7.37 0.72 12.44
C LEU A 356 7.37 1.97 11.53
N TYR A 357 7.14 3.17 12.07
CA TYR A 357 7.09 4.42 11.30
C TYR A 357 8.46 5.13 11.30
N PRO A 358 9.19 5.22 10.17
CA PRO A 358 10.60 5.67 10.13
C PRO A 358 10.90 7.13 10.55
N ALA A 359 9.89 7.91 10.91
CA ALA A 359 10.04 9.26 11.47
C ALA A 359 9.50 9.39 12.92
N ASP A 360 9.16 8.29 13.59
CA ASP A 360 8.97 8.25 15.05
C ASP A 360 10.33 8.23 15.75
N SER A 361 10.48 8.96 16.86
CA SER A 361 11.74 9.05 17.61
C SER A 361 12.21 7.73 18.23
N ARG A 362 11.33 6.72 18.31
CA ARG A 362 11.65 5.37 18.82
C ARG A 362 12.11 4.41 17.72
N TYR A 363 11.93 4.76 16.45
CA TYR A 363 12.22 3.90 15.31
C TYR A 363 13.72 3.56 15.18
N ASN A 364 14.03 2.26 15.22
CA ASN A 364 15.38 1.71 15.00
C ASN A 364 15.35 0.51 14.04
N GLY A 365 14.30 0.40 13.21
CA GLY A 365 14.01 -0.72 12.31
C GLY A 365 12.81 -1.57 12.79
N GLY A 366 11.96 -1.99 11.86
CA GLY A 366 10.67 -2.63 12.14
C GLY A 366 10.70 -4.10 12.55
N PHE A 367 11.63 -4.52 13.41
CA PHE A 367 11.83 -5.91 13.87
C PHE A 367 12.11 -5.94 15.39
N LEU A 368 11.94 -7.09 16.05
CA LEU A 368 12.09 -7.20 17.52
C LEU A 368 13.49 -6.78 18.01
N GLY A 369 14.53 -7.37 17.42
CA GLY A 369 15.92 -6.92 17.51
C GLY A 369 16.58 -7.05 18.90
N ASN A 370 17.60 -6.24 19.11
CA ASN A 370 18.46 -6.21 20.29
C ASN A 370 18.80 -4.76 20.68
N LYS A 371 19.88 -4.51 21.43
CA LYS A 371 20.25 -3.15 21.84
C LYS A 371 20.98 -2.33 20.77
N ALA A 372 21.36 -2.91 19.63
CA ALA A 372 21.94 -2.18 18.49
C ALA A 372 20.91 -1.76 17.42
N SER A 373 19.80 -2.48 17.29
CA SER A 373 18.73 -2.17 16.32
C SER A 373 17.44 -2.93 16.62
N GLY A 374 16.33 -2.47 16.01
CA GLY A 374 14.98 -2.98 16.26
C GLY A 374 14.29 -2.32 17.46
N ILE A 375 13.10 -2.83 17.78
CA ILE A 375 12.17 -2.31 18.80
C ILE A 375 12.82 -2.28 20.20
N ASN A 376 13.60 -3.31 20.53
CA ASN A 376 14.31 -3.47 21.81
C ASN A 376 15.26 -2.28 22.16
N VAL A 377 15.72 -1.48 21.19
CA VAL A 377 16.55 -0.29 21.46
C VAL A 377 15.83 0.73 22.35
N LYS A 378 14.50 0.87 22.21
CA LYS A 378 13.68 1.89 22.90
C LYS A 378 12.45 1.36 23.64
N TYR A 379 12.11 0.07 23.51
CA TYR A 379 10.90 -0.48 24.13
C TYR A 379 11.09 -0.89 25.60
N ALA A 380 12.04 -1.79 25.89
CA ALA A 380 12.24 -2.36 27.23
C ALA A 380 13.67 -2.17 27.74
N SER A 381 13.89 -2.12 29.05
CA SER A 381 15.21 -2.08 29.67
C SER A 381 15.94 -3.42 29.65
N ASP A 382 15.22 -4.53 29.59
CA ASP A 382 15.71 -5.91 29.40
C ASP A 382 16.51 -6.03 28.08
N PRO A 383 17.84 -6.26 28.11
CA PRO A 383 18.64 -6.32 26.90
C PRO A 383 18.28 -7.49 25.97
N TYR A 384 17.60 -8.52 26.47
CA TYR A 384 17.23 -9.72 25.72
C TYR A 384 15.71 -9.82 25.45
N TRP A 385 14.96 -8.72 25.65
CA TRP A 385 13.52 -8.61 25.40
C TRP A 385 13.08 -9.19 24.04
N GLY A 386 13.76 -8.80 22.96
CA GLY A 386 13.41 -9.22 21.59
C GLY A 386 13.73 -10.70 21.33
N GLU A 387 14.73 -11.25 22.03
CA GLU A 387 15.10 -12.67 21.98
C GLU A 387 14.07 -13.51 22.77
N LYS A 388 13.55 -13.00 23.90
CA LYS A 388 12.44 -13.61 24.65
C LYS A 388 11.15 -13.69 23.83
N ALA A 389 10.74 -12.59 23.19
CA ALA A 389 9.57 -12.58 22.31
C ALA A 389 9.76 -13.52 21.09
N ALA A 390 10.97 -13.60 20.53
CA ALA A 390 11.32 -14.52 19.46
C ALA A 390 11.30 -16.00 19.89
N ASN A 391 11.79 -16.32 21.09
CA ASN A 391 11.74 -17.66 21.71
C ASN A 391 10.28 -18.15 21.85
N VAL A 392 9.36 -17.27 22.25
CA VAL A 392 7.92 -17.59 22.29
C VAL A 392 7.36 -17.85 20.89
N ALA A 393 7.60 -16.94 19.94
CA ALA A 393 7.14 -17.09 18.55
C ALA A 393 7.66 -18.40 17.92
N TYR A 394 8.94 -18.71 18.13
CA TYR A 394 9.55 -19.98 17.72
C TYR A 394 8.85 -21.19 18.36
N THR A 395 8.64 -21.15 19.68
CA THR A 395 8.05 -22.28 20.41
C THR A 395 6.64 -22.62 19.92
N LEU A 396 5.84 -21.61 19.58
CA LEU A 396 4.48 -21.79 19.06
C LEU A 396 4.50 -22.41 17.65
N ASP A 397 5.23 -21.80 16.72
CA ASP A 397 5.38 -22.29 15.35
C ASP A 397 5.95 -23.72 15.31
N ALA A 398 7.00 -24.01 16.08
CA ALA A 398 7.60 -25.34 16.14
C ALA A 398 6.64 -26.40 16.74
N ALA A 399 5.82 -26.04 17.72
CA ALA A 399 4.77 -26.93 18.25
C ALA A 399 3.67 -27.20 17.21
N GLN A 400 3.41 -26.25 16.31
CA GLN A 400 2.43 -26.34 15.23
C GLN A 400 3.04 -26.75 13.88
N GLY A 401 4.27 -27.31 13.88
CA GLY A 401 4.90 -27.97 12.75
C GLY A 401 5.96 -27.16 11.97
N GLY A 402 6.20 -25.90 12.33
CA GLY A 402 7.25 -25.06 11.73
C GLY A 402 6.87 -24.53 10.35
N ALA A 403 5.71 -23.88 10.21
CA ALA A 403 5.23 -23.36 8.94
C ALA A 403 5.81 -21.97 8.60
N ASP A 404 6.03 -21.13 9.61
CA ASP A 404 6.52 -19.76 9.46
C ASP A 404 8.06 -19.66 9.61
N TYR A 405 8.72 -20.62 10.27
CA TYR A 405 10.18 -20.57 10.46
C TYR A 405 10.94 -20.67 9.14
N GLY A 406 11.79 -19.68 8.86
CA GLY A 406 12.53 -19.59 7.61
C GLY A 406 11.69 -19.27 6.37
N LEU A 407 10.40 -18.94 6.53
CA LEU A 407 9.47 -18.62 5.45
C LEU A 407 9.96 -17.44 4.60
N TYR A 408 10.33 -16.32 5.22
CA TYR A 408 10.69 -15.07 4.54
C TYR A 408 12.20 -14.90 4.30
N THR A 409 12.55 -14.23 3.19
CA THR A 409 13.93 -13.81 2.92
C THR A 409 14.27 -12.58 3.76
N ILE A 410 15.32 -12.67 4.58
CA ILE A 410 15.77 -11.59 5.47
C ILE A 410 17.15 -11.11 5.00
N GLY A 411 17.25 -9.81 4.76
CA GLY A 411 18.52 -9.11 4.53
C GLY A 411 18.89 -8.23 5.73
N VAL A 412 20.18 -8.09 6.01
CA VAL A 412 20.70 -7.23 7.09
C VAL A 412 21.74 -6.24 6.56
N LYS A 413 21.61 -4.98 6.97
CA LYS A 413 22.57 -3.90 6.74
C LYS A 413 23.49 -3.75 7.95
N ASP A 414 24.79 -3.59 7.69
CA ASP A 414 25.86 -3.49 8.69
C ASP A 414 25.87 -4.66 9.68
N THR A 415 26.28 -5.84 9.23
CA THR A 415 26.42 -7.06 10.04
C THR A 415 27.50 -6.98 11.13
N LEU A 416 28.26 -5.87 11.19
CA LEU A 416 29.13 -5.50 12.31
C LEU A 416 28.53 -4.30 13.04
N ALA A 417 28.39 -4.41 14.36
CA ALA A 417 27.78 -3.38 15.21
C ALA A 417 28.32 -1.95 15.02
N SER A 418 29.57 -1.80 14.59
CA SER A 418 30.25 -0.52 14.34
C SER A 418 29.93 0.15 12.99
N GLY A 419 29.12 -0.46 12.12
CA GLY A 419 28.95 -0.01 10.74
C GLY A 419 28.27 1.35 10.64
N HIS A 420 27.11 1.50 11.27
CA HIS A 420 26.33 2.74 11.40
C HIS A 420 26.08 3.51 10.09
N GLN A 421 26.05 2.83 8.94
CA GLN A 421 25.85 3.43 7.64
C GLN A 421 24.36 3.78 7.45
N THR A 422 24.09 4.97 6.94
CA THR A 422 22.73 5.35 6.53
C THR A 422 22.51 4.99 5.06
N VAL A 423 21.46 4.23 4.78
CA VAL A 423 21.07 3.79 3.44
C VAL A 423 19.66 4.28 3.14
N ASN A 424 19.46 4.81 1.94
CA ASN A 424 18.15 5.28 1.48
C ASN A 424 17.24 4.10 1.12
N VAL A 425 15.98 4.19 1.53
CA VAL A 425 14.89 3.35 1.04
C VAL A 425 14.03 4.18 0.09
N ARG A 426 13.74 3.64 -1.09
CA ARG A 426 13.28 4.38 -2.27
C ARG A 426 12.03 3.77 -2.88
N ASN A 427 11.27 4.54 -3.65
CA ASN A 427 10.06 4.04 -4.31
C ASN A 427 10.32 3.23 -5.59
N GLU A 428 11.49 3.40 -6.22
CA GLU A 428 11.92 2.65 -7.42
C GLU A 428 13.38 2.16 -7.30
N SER A 429 13.74 1.20 -8.15
CA SER A 429 15.04 0.53 -8.27
C SER A 429 16.22 1.39 -8.78
N ASN A 430 16.23 2.71 -8.56
CA ASN A 430 17.27 3.60 -9.07
C ASN A 430 17.65 4.72 -8.09
N THR A 431 18.84 5.31 -8.27
CA THR A 431 19.38 6.36 -7.36
C THR A 431 18.77 7.76 -7.55
N SER A 432 17.95 7.94 -8.59
CA SER A 432 17.27 9.20 -8.92
C SER A 432 15.82 9.29 -8.41
N SER A 433 15.24 8.16 -8.01
CA SER A 433 13.86 8.05 -7.53
C SER A 433 13.66 8.67 -6.14
N THR A 434 12.40 8.76 -5.69
CA THR A 434 12.07 9.38 -4.41
C THR A 434 12.61 8.55 -3.25
N VAL A 435 13.37 9.17 -2.35
CA VAL A 435 13.74 8.59 -1.05
C VAL A 435 12.54 8.72 -0.12
N LEU A 436 11.99 7.58 0.29
CA LEU A 436 10.85 7.51 1.20
C LEU A 436 11.30 7.70 2.65
N TYR A 437 12.39 7.03 3.02
CA TYR A 437 13.04 7.12 4.33
C TYR A 437 14.48 6.61 4.27
N THR A 438 15.15 6.53 5.42
CA THR A 438 16.47 5.90 5.53
C THR A 438 16.51 4.90 6.68
N THR A 439 17.47 3.98 6.63
CA THR A 439 17.73 2.98 7.69
C THR A 439 18.33 3.56 8.98
N GLY A 440 18.38 4.89 9.13
CA GLY A 440 19.00 5.57 10.26
C GLY A 440 20.49 5.28 10.38
N ARG A 441 20.99 5.15 11.62
CA ARG A 441 22.38 4.77 11.93
C ARG A 441 22.49 3.47 12.74
N ALA A 442 21.39 2.74 12.88
CA ALA A 442 21.35 1.46 13.58
C ALA A 442 22.11 0.39 12.79
N SER A 443 22.95 -0.40 13.47
CA SER A 443 23.69 -1.52 12.86
C SER A 443 22.92 -2.84 13.06
N ASN A 444 23.15 -3.84 12.21
CA ASN A 444 22.33 -5.05 12.12
C ASN A 444 20.85 -4.79 11.74
N TYR A 445 20.58 -3.70 11.04
CA TYR A 445 19.22 -3.32 10.60
C TYR A 445 18.67 -4.33 9.58
N SER A 446 17.55 -4.97 9.90
CA SER A 446 16.89 -5.99 9.08
C SER A 446 15.92 -5.40 8.06
N VAL A 447 15.79 -6.05 6.91
CA VAL A 447 14.78 -5.81 5.87
C VAL A 447 14.18 -7.12 5.36
N LEU A 448 12.87 -7.11 5.09
CA LEU A 448 12.17 -8.25 4.48
C LEU A 448 12.24 -8.11 2.96
N ILE A 449 12.97 -9.01 2.32
CA ILE A 449 13.22 -8.99 0.88
C ILE A 449 12.08 -9.74 0.17
N LYS A 450 11.35 -9.04 -0.71
CA LYS A 450 10.30 -9.64 -1.56
C LYS A 450 10.91 -10.30 -2.81
N ASN A 451 11.94 -9.70 -3.41
CA ASN A 451 12.69 -10.32 -4.51
C ASN A 451 14.21 -10.30 -4.20
N SER A 452 14.81 -11.50 -4.07
CA SER A 452 16.25 -11.70 -3.81
C SER A 452 17.13 -11.60 -5.06
N THR A 453 16.53 -11.43 -6.24
CA THR A 453 17.24 -10.95 -7.44
C THR A 453 17.23 -9.42 -7.42
N SER A 454 18.41 -8.79 -7.44
CA SER A 454 18.50 -7.34 -7.42
C SER A 454 18.15 -6.72 -8.77
N GLU A 455 17.08 -5.96 -8.84
CA GLU A 455 16.69 -5.14 -9.99
C GLU A 455 17.55 -3.88 -10.02
N ASN A 456 18.30 -3.62 -11.11
CA ASN A 456 19.16 -2.44 -11.26
C ASN A 456 20.19 -2.19 -10.12
N GLY A 457 20.49 -3.20 -9.30
CA GLY A 457 21.35 -3.10 -8.10
C GLY A 457 20.60 -2.81 -6.79
N PHE A 458 19.27 -2.92 -6.78
CA PHE A 458 18.41 -2.75 -5.62
C PHE A 458 17.60 -4.03 -5.35
N TYR A 459 17.44 -4.40 -4.07
CA TYR A 459 16.45 -5.38 -3.66
C TYR A 459 15.10 -4.70 -3.48
N ARG A 460 14.04 -5.33 -4.00
CA ARG A 460 12.66 -4.96 -3.64
C ARG A 460 12.37 -5.52 -2.24
N ILE A 461 12.03 -4.64 -1.32
CA ILE A 461 11.71 -4.94 0.08
C ILE A 461 10.27 -4.57 0.40
N GLN A 462 9.74 -5.20 1.45
CA GLN A 462 8.56 -4.72 2.13
C GLN A 462 8.91 -3.41 2.88
N SER A 463 8.04 -2.40 2.84
CA SER A 463 8.27 -1.11 3.49
C SER A 463 7.92 -1.16 4.97
N ASP A 464 8.81 -0.70 5.85
CA ASP A 464 8.47 -0.47 7.27
C ASP A 464 7.36 0.58 7.39
N ALA A 465 7.51 1.68 6.63
CA ALA A 465 6.52 2.76 6.58
C ALA A 465 5.24 2.32 5.87
N VAL A 466 4.09 2.75 6.42
CA VAL A 466 2.86 2.96 5.65
C VAL A 466 3.14 4.03 4.60
N LEU A 467 2.75 3.79 3.34
CA LEU A 467 2.98 4.68 2.20
C LEU A 467 1.66 5.23 1.65
N ASP A 468 1.72 6.35 0.93
CA ASP A 468 0.61 6.77 0.06
C ASP A 468 0.42 5.82 -1.15
N SER A 469 -0.71 5.95 -1.86
CA SER A 469 -1.07 5.10 -3.00
C SER A 469 -0.09 5.20 -4.18
N GLY A 470 0.52 6.37 -4.40
CA GLY A 470 1.57 6.56 -5.40
C GLY A 470 2.95 6.07 -4.96
N ARG A 471 3.08 5.60 -3.71
CA ARG A 471 4.34 5.30 -3.03
C ARG A 471 5.33 6.46 -3.15
N THR A 472 4.87 7.70 -2.91
CA THR A 472 5.69 8.92 -3.00
C THR A 472 6.13 9.48 -1.65
N SER A 473 5.38 9.18 -0.58
CA SER A 473 5.61 9.66 0.78
C SER A 473 5.16 8.64 1.84
N MET A 474 5.56 8.86 3.10
CA MET A 474 5.13 8.08 4.25
C MET A 474 3.89 8.69 4.92
N VAL A 475 2.92 7.88 5.30
CA VAL A 475 1.66 8.32 5.91
C VAL A 475 1.57 7.84 7.36
N LYS A 476 1.28 8.74 8.32
CA LYS A 476 1.10 8.39 9.76
C LYS A 476 -0.37 8.25 10.19
N GLY A 477 -1.31 8.66 9.34
CA GLY A 477 -2.72 8.91 9.69
C GLY A 477 -3.43 7.74 10.38
N SER A 478 -3.87 6.76 9.59
CA SER A 478 -4.69 5.63 10.04
C SER A 478 -3.91 4.42 10.55
N GLY A 479 -2.62 4.31 10.22
CA GLY A 479 -1.80 3.11 10.49
C GLY A 479 -2.13 1.88 9.62
N ALA A 480 -3.18 1.96 8.79
CA ALA A 480 -3.62 0.87 7.92
C ALA A 480 -2.57 0.54 6.85
N TYR A 481 -2.41 -0.74 6.53
CA TYR A 481 -1.25 -1.22 5.78
C TYR A 481 -1.63 -2.29 4.73
N SER A 482 -1.04 -2.22 3.54
CA SER A 482 -1.23 -3.20 2.46
C SER A 482 0.09 -3.90 2.15
N PHE A 483 0.16 -5.21 2.38
CA PHE A 483 1.35 -6.02 2.10
C PHE A 483 1.77 -6.01 0.62
N ASP A 484 0.81 -5.92 -0.30
CA ASP A 484 1.07 -5.92 -1.74
C ASP A 484 1.57 -4.56 -2.22
N ASN A 485 0.90 -3.47 -1.79
CA ASN A 485 1.18 -2.12 -2.28
C ASN A 485 2.31 -1.42 -1.52
N MET A 486 2.54 -1.70 -0.24
CA MET A 486 3.53 -0.97 0.58
C MET A 486 4.92 -1.62 0.49
N TYR A 487 5.50 -1.52 -0.71
CA TYR A 487 6.86 -1.99 -1.02
C TYR A 487 7.78 -0.84 -1.47
N ALA A 488 9.07 -1.05 -1.24
CA ALA A 488 10.13 -0.10 -1.53
C ALA A 488 11.39 -0.82 -2.04
N TYR A 489 12.46 -0.07 -2.29
CA TYR A 489 13.72 -0.53 -2.83
C TYR A 489 14.90 -0.07 -1.98
N ILE A 490 15.85 -0.96 -1.73
CA ILE A 490 17.10 -0.68 -0.99
C ILE A 490 18.31 -1.18 -1.79
N SER A 491 19.42 -0.45 -1.78
CA SER A 491 20.60 -0.84 -2.57
C SER A 491 21.23 -2.14 -2.05
N ALA A 492 21.39 -3.12 -2.93
CA ALA A 492 21.91 -4.45 -2.60
C ALA A 492 23.37 -4.42 -2.13
N ASP A 493 24.14 -3.39 -2.52
CA ASP A 493 25.54 -3.17 -2.13
C ASP A 493 25.76 -3.01 -0.61
N TYR A 494 24.67 -2.84 0.17
CA TYR A 494 24.66 -2.62 1.61
C TYR A 494 23.93 -3.70 2.43
N VAL A 495 23.31 -4.69 1.78
CA VAL A 495 22.41 -5.66 2.42
C VAL A 495 22.90 -7.08 2.18
N GLN A 496 23.35 -7.75 3.25
CA GLN A 496 23.69 -9.18 3.20
C GLN A 496 22.41 -10.00 3.43
N ILE A 497 22.09 -10.94 2.53
CA ILE A 497 21.03 -11.92 2.79
C ILE A 497 21.52 -12.89 3.87
N VAL A 498 20.77 -13.03 4.96
CA VAL A 498 21.12 -13.84 6.14
C VAL A 498 20.14 -14.98 6.40
N ASN A 499 18.88 -14.86 5.96
CA ASN A 499 17.97 -15.98 5.79
C ASN A 499 17.44 -15.99 4.36
N GLN A 500 17.52 -17.13 3.67
CA GLN A 500 16.87 -17.32 2.37
C GLN A 500 15.50 -17.94 2.59
N GLY A 501 14.44 -17.21 2.23
CA GLY A 501 13.05 -17.64 2.42
C GLY A 501 12.68 -18.84 1.56
N THR A 502 11.77 -19.67 2.08
CA THR A 502 11.12 -20.77 1.34
C THR A 502 9.99 -20.27 0.46
N VAL A 503 9.28 -19.21 0.85
CA VAL A 503 8.54 -18.40 -0.13
C VAL A 503 9.52 -17.47 -0.83
N SER A 504 9.73 -17.74 -2.11
CA SER A 504 9.57 -16.63 -3.05
C SER A 504 8.17 -16.07 -2.79
N GLN A 505 8.08 -14.94 -2.08
CA GLN A 505 6.96 -14.03 -2.30
C GLN A 505 6.85 -13.88 -3.83
N PRO A 506 5.67 -14.07 -4.44
CA PRO A 506 5.57 -13.81 -5.86
C PRO A 506 6.07 -12.38 -6.09
N GLU A 507 6.99 -12.24 -7.03
CA GLU A 507 7.02 -11.01 -7.82
C GLU A 507 5.56 -10.81 -8.25
N PRO A 508 4.90 -9.69 -7.86
CA PRO A 508 3.48 -9.53 -8.21
C PRO A 508 3.39 -9.70 -9.71
N GLU A 509 2.38 -10.46 -10.18
CA GLU A 509 2.25 -10.74 -11.60
C GLU A 509 2.38 -9.41 -12.35
N PRO A 510 3.40 -9.25 -13.21
CA PRO A 510 3.89 -7.93 -13.61
C PRO A 510 2.75 -7.15 -14.25
N GLU A 511 2.27 -6.11 -13.55
CA GLU A 511 0.90 -5.55 -13.63
C GLU A 511 0.28 -5.78 -15.00
N PRO A 512 -0.65 -6.74 -15.15
CA PRO A 512 -0.72 -7.67 -16.29
C PRO A 512 -0.56 -6.97 -17.65
N GLU A 513 0.71 -6.83 -18.06
CA GLU A 513 1.26 -5.90 -19.08
C GLU A 513 0.21 -4.89 -19.58
N PRO A 514 -0.01 -3.79 -18.82
CA PRO A 514 -1.33 -3.30 -18.40
C PRO A 514 -2.34 -3.31 -19.54
N VAL A 515 -3.06 -4.44 -19.65
CA VAL A 515 -3.69 -4.98 -20.87
C VAL A 515 -3.97 -3.90 -21.91
N PRO A 516 -3.06 -3.72 -22.89
CA PRO A 516 -2.76 -2.42 -23.49
C PRO A 516 -4.02 -1.77 -23.99
N VAL A 517 -4.44 -0.69 -23.32
CA VAL A 517 -5.79 -0.10 -23.42
C VAL A 517 -6.11 0.19 -24.88
N THR A 518 -6.86 -0.73 -25.50
CA THR A 518 -7.08 -0.76 -26.94
C THR A 518 -8.36 -0.01 -27.29
N LEU A 519 -8.35 0.63 -28.45
CA LEU A 519 -9.54 1.26 -29.01
C LEU A 519 -10.55 0.18 -29.37
N ASP A 520 -11.55 -0.04 -28.52
CA ASP A 520 -12.59 -1.05 -28.74
C ASP A 520 -13.64 -0.55 -29.74
N SER A 521 -14.13 0.67 -29.55
CA SER A 521 -15.13 1.26 -30.43
C SER A 521 -15.06 2.79 -30.43
N ILE A 522 -15.76 3.42 -31.39
CA ILE A 522 -16.09 4.83 -31.31
C ILE A 522 -17.60 5.03 -31.35
N THR A 523 -18.10 5.95 -30.54
CA THR A 523 -19.51 6.36 -30.45
C THR A 523 -19.64 7.79 -30.96
N ILE A 524 -20.59 8.05 -31.86
CA ILE A 524 -20.99 9.42 -32.19
C ILE A 524 -21.92 9.90 -31.07
N ALA A 525 -21.38 10.65 -30.11
CA ALA A 525 -22.09 11.13 -28.94
C ALA A 525 -23.04 12.31 -29.28
N ALA A 526 -22.69 13.12 -30.29
CA ALA A 526 -23.60 14.08 -30.91
C ALA A 526 -23.46 14.06 -32.43
N ALA A 527 -24.58 14.09 -33.14
CA ALA A 527 -24.63 14.21 -34.60
C ALA A 527 -24.25 15.64 -35.07
N PRO A 528 -23.73 15.82 -36.29
CA PRO A 528 -23.35 17.13 -36.81
C PRO A 528 -24.57 18.02 -37.05
N SER A 529 -24.37 19.33 -36.99
CA SER A 529 -25.41 20.34 -37.21
C SER A 529 -26.04 20.26 -38.62
N LYS A 530 -25.31 19.70 -39.58
CA LYS A 530 -25.78 19.47 -40.96
C LYS A 530 -25.80 17.97 -41.29
N THR A 531 -27.01 17.42 -41.40
CA THR A 531 -27.26 16.03 -41.82
C THR A 531 -27.91 15.93 -43.22
N VAL A 532 -28.30 17.05 -43.82
CA VAL A 532 -28.92 17.10 -45.15
C VAL A 532 -28.04 17.90 -46.11
N TYR A 533 -27.75 17.33 -47.27
CA TYR A 533 -26.80 17.84 -48.25
C TYR A 533 -27.41 17.87 -49.66
N THR A 534 -26.80 18.62 -50.56
CA THR A 534 -27.01 18.49 -52.00
C THR A 534 -25.81 17.78 -52.63
N GLU A 535 -26.06 16.95 -53.64
CA GLU A 535 -25.02 16.24 -54.40
C GLU A 535 -23.94 17.20 -54.92
N GLY A 536 -22.68 16.91 -54.57
CA GLY A 536 -21.52 17.75 -54.82
C GLY A 536 -21.11 18.68 -53.67
N GLU A 537 -21.80 18.66 -52.53
CA GLU A 537 -21.28 19.22 -51.27
C GLU A 537 -20.40 18.20 -50.52
N SER A 538 -19.33 18.65 -49.87
CA SER A 538 -18.57 17.82 -48.91
C SER A 538 -19.28 17.74 -47.55
N PHE A 539 -18.96 16.71 -46.76
CA PHE A 539 -19.45 16.55 -45.39
C PHE A 539 -18.93 17.65 -44.44
N ASP A 540 -19.81 18.13 -43.56
CA ASP A 540 -19.53 19.15 -42.55
C ASP A 540 -19.72 18.56 -41.13
N PRO A 541 -18.63 18.31 -40.37
CA PRO A 541 -18.70 17.75 -39.03
C PRO A 541 -19.11 18.77 -37.95
N THR A 542 -19.39 20.03 -38.28
CA THR A 542 -19.57 21.10 -37.28
C THR A 542 -20.68 20.77 -36.27
N GLY A 543 -20.30 20.66 -34.99
CA GLY A 543 -21.20 20.31 -33.88
C GLY A 543 -21.36 18.80 -33.62
N MET A 544 -20.70 17.93 -34.39
CA MET A 544 -20.52 16.53 -34.03
C MET A 544 -19.64 16.44 -32.76
N SER A 545 -19.88 15.41 -31.93
CA SER A 545 -18.87 14.93 -30.99
C SER A 545 -18.72 13.42 -31.08
N VAL A 546 -17.48 12.93 -30.97
CA VAL A 546 -17.12 11.52 -31.11
C VAL A 546 -16.27 11.10 -29.93
N GLN A 547 -16.70 10.01 -29.30
CA GLN A 547 -16.08 9.42 -28.13
C GLN A 547 -15.41 8.10 -28.52
N ALA A 548 -14.16 7.91 -28.14
CA ALA A 548 -13.51 6.60 -28.12
C ALA A 548 -13.92 5.86 -26.84
N ASN A 549 -14.31 4.60 -26.99
CA ASN A 549 -14.55 3.68 -25.88
C ASN A 549 -13.41 2.65 -25.89
N TRP A 550 -12.82 2.41 -24.73
CA TRP A 550 -11.59 1.65 -24.58
C TRP A 550 -11.83 0.29 -23.91
N SER A 551 -10.88 -0.64 -24.08
CA SER A 551 -11.01 -2.02 -23.56
C SER A 551 -10.98 -2.15 -22.02
N ASP A 552 -10.73 -1.06 -21.29
CA ASP A 552 -10.84 -0.95 -19.83
C ASP A 552 -12.19 -0.38 -19.36
N GLY A 553 -13.11 -0.08 -20.29
CA GLY A 553 -14.40 0.56 -20.00
C GLY A 553 -14.33 2.09 -19.87
N SER A 554 -13.15 2.69 -19.96
CA SER A 554 -13.00 4.14 -19.99
C SER A 554 -13.42 4.73 -21.34
N ALA A 555 -13.61 6.05 -21.39
CA ALA A 555 -14.00 6.75 -22.61
C ALA A 555 -13.31 8.12 -22.73
N SER A 556 -13.09 8.58 -23.96
CA SER A 556 -12.37 9.85 -24.24
C SER A 556 -12.96 10.59 -25.43
N ASP A 557 -13.01 11.93 -25.36
CA ASP A 557 -13.36 12.76 -26.53
C ASP A 557 -12.21 12.72 -27.55
N VAL A 558 -12.53 12.32 -28.78
CA VAL A 558 -11.60 12.24 -29.92
C VAL A 558 -12.09 13.07 -31.11
N THR A 559 -13.04 13.99 -30.89
CA THR A 559 -13.69 14.81 -31.93
C THR A 559 -12.71 15.61 -32.79
N GLY A 560 -11.56 16.02 -32.23
CA GLY A 560 -10.51 16.73 -32.95
C GLY A 560 -9.60 15.84 -33.83
N GLU A 561 -9.71 14.52 -33.72
CA GLU A 561 -8.77 13.53 -34.29
C GLU A 561 -9.44 12.53 -35.26
N ILE A 562 -10.74 12.68 -35.49
CA ILE A 562 -11.49 11.84 -36.43
C ILE A 562 -11.08 12.09 -37.90
N SER A 563 -11.10 11.01 -38.68
CA SER A 563 -10.93 11.01 -40.14
C SER A 563 -12.23 10.56 -40.82
N TYR A 564 -12.61 11.24 -41.89
CA TYR A 564 -13.86 11.03 -42.64
C TYR A 564 -13.66 11.39 -44.11
N THR A 565 -14.62 11.06 -44.99
CA THR A 565 -14.47 11.40 -46.41
C THR A 565 -14.51 12.92 -46.65
N THR A 566 -13.51 13.44 -47.35
CA THR A 566 -13.46 14.85 -47.80
C THR A 566 -13.98 15.02 -49.22
N ASP A 567 -14.19 13.91 -49.96
CA ASP A 567 -14.73 13.93 -51.31
C ASP A 567 -16.19 14.45 -51.32
N PRO A 568 -16.63 15.12 -52.40
CA PRO A 568 -18.00 15.57 -52.54
C PRO A 568 -19.00 14.41 -52.52
N LEU A 569 -20.06 14.54 -51.72
CA LEU A 569 -21.06 13.48 -51.53
C LEU A 569 -21.93 13.29 -52.77
N THR A 570 -22.12 12.04 -53.20
CA THR A 570 -22.99 11.64 -54.31
C THR A 570 -24.41 11.29 -53.82
N ALA A 571 -25.40 11.34 -54.71
CA ALA A 571 -26.82 11.19 -54.37
C ALA A 571 -27.23 9.81 -53.80
N ASP A 572 -26.35 8.82 -53.86
CA ASP A 572 -26.51 7.48 -53.28
C ASP A 572 -25.90 7.32 -51.87
N VAL A 573 -25.19 8.33 -51.35
CA VAL A 573 -24.64 8.31 -49.99
C VAL A 573 -25.74 8.56 -48.96
N THR A 574 -25.96 7.56 -48.09
CA THR A 574 -26.94 7.59 -46.99
C THR A 574 -26.31 7.68 -45.60
N ALA A 575 -24.99 7.51 -45.51
CA ALA A 575 -24.21 7.74 -44.31
C ALA A 575 -22.75 8.08 -44.66
N VAL A 576 -22.08 8.85 -43.82
CA VAL A 576 -20.64 9.09 -43.88
C VAL A 576 -19.96 8.24 -42.83
N GLU A 577 -18.93 7.48 -43.23
CA GLU A 577 -18.08 6.77 -42.30
C GLU A 577 -17.13 7.76 -41.60
N ILE A 578 -17.21 7.77 -40.27
CA ILE A 578 -16.30 8.44 -39.36
C ILE A 578 -15.33 7.38 -38.83
N SER A 579 -14.05 7.68 -38.75
CA SER A 579 -13.01 6.76 -38.31
C SER A 579 -12.07 7.44 -37.31
N TYR A 580 -11.51 6.66 -36.40
CA TYR A 580 -10.45 7.08 -35.50
C TYR A 580 -9.42 5.95 -35.40
N THR A 581 -8.14 6.32 -35.29
CA THR A 581 -7.02 5.38 -35.30
C THR A 581 -6.09 5.66 -34.12
N SER A 582 -5.95 4.68 -33.23
CA SER A 582 -4.97 4.70 -32.14
C SER A 582 -3.94 3.60 -32.38
N GLY A 583 -2.67 3.99 -32.53
CA GLY A 583 -1.61 3.08 -33.00
C GLY A 583 -1.94 2.48 -34.37
N ASP A 584 -1.90 1.16 -34.49
CA ASP A 584 -2.28 0.42 -35.71
C ASP A 584 -3.78 0.04 -35.75
N VAL A 585 -4.58 0.40 -34.73
CA VAL A 585 -6.00 0.01 -34.61
C VAL A 585 -6.91 1.14 -35.06
N THR A 586 -7.68 0.91 -36.13
CA THR A 586 -8.75 1.82 -36.58
C THR A 586 -10.12 1.25 -36.22
N LYS A 587 -11.01 2.08 -35.68
CA LYS A 587 -12.44 1.77 -35.50
C LYS A 587 -13.29 2.82 -36.22
N THR A 588 -14.48 2.44 -36.68
CA THR A 588 -15.38 3.31 -37.45
C THR A 588 -16.80 3.37 -36.86
N ALA A 589 -17.47 4.49 -37.09
CA ALA A 589 -18.87 4.74 -36.78
C ALA A 589 -19.56 5.37 -37.99
N SER A 590 -20.84 5.08 -38.18
CA SER A 590 -21.61 5.53 -39.35
C SER A 590 -22.51 6.70 -38.96
N GLN A 591 -22.27 7.89 -39.53
CA GLN A 591 -23.13 9.06 -39.36
C GLN A 591 -24.17 9.10 -40.49
N PRO A 592 -25.48 8.89 -40.22
CA PRO A 592 -26.51 9.00 -41.25
C PRO A 592 -26.57 10.41 -41.88
N VAL A 593 -26.72 10.48 -43.19
CA VAL A 593 -26.92 11.72 -43.96
C VAL A 593 -27.97 11.54 -45.05
N GLN A 594 -28.59 12.63 -45.48
CA GLN A 594 -29.47 12.64 -46.66
C GLN A 594 -28.87 13.53 -47.75
N VAL A 595 -28.30 12.93 -48.79
CA VAL A 595 -27.87 13.66 -49.99
C VAL A 595 -29.03 13.75 -50.98
N LYS A 596 -29.44 14.97 -51.33
CA LYS A 596 -30.42 15.24 -52.37
C LYS A 596 -29.71 15.32 -53.72
N ALA A 597 -30.15 14.52 -54.69
CA ALA A 597 -29.66 14.58 -56.07
C ALA A 597 -29.76 16.00 -56.62
N LYS A 598 -28.73 16.44 -57.34
CA LYS A 598 -28.64 17.81 -57.83
C LYS A 598 -29.70 18.05 -58.91
N ALA A 599 -30.35 19.21 -58.85
CA ALA A 599 -31.32 19.62 -59.87
C ALA A 599 -30.62 19.75 -61.24
N VAL A 600 -31.16 19.05 -62.25
CA VAL A 600 -30.68 19.10 -63.65
C VAL A 600 -31.85 19.37 -64.57
N VAL A 601 -31.79 20.46 -65.33
CA VAL A 601 -32.77 20.78 -66.38
C VAL A 601 -32.48 19.91 -67.61
N THR A 602 -33.48 19.16 -68.07
CA THR A 602 -33.40 18.31 -69.27
C THR A 602 -34.18 18.86 -70.46
N GLY A 603 -34.96 19.94 -70.26
CA GLY A 603 -35.64 20.66 -71.32
C GLY A 603 -36.58 21.74 -70.80
N VAL A 604 -37.11 22.54 -71.72
CA VAL A 604 -38.21 23.50 -71.47
C VAL A 604 -39.32 23.19 -72.48
N MET A 605 -40.58 23.37 -72.06
CA MET A 605 -41.75 23.29 -72.93
C MET A 605 -42.56 24.60 -72.86
N ILE A 606 -43.14 25.00 -73.99
CA ILE A 606 -44.01 26.17 -74.13
C ILE A 606 -45.36 25.75 -74.71
N ASN A 607 -46.45 26.33 -74.19
CA ASN A 607 -47.81 25.95 -74.57
C ASN A 607 -48.71 27.19 -74.75
N PRO A 608 -49.35 27.39 -75.92
CA PRO A 608 -49.23 26.60 -77.13
C PRO A 608 -47.86 26.80 -77.81
N SER A 609 -47.39 25.78 -78.55
CA SER A 609 -46.19 25.89 -79.40
C SER A 609 -46.45 26.61 -80.73
N GLU A 610 -47.71 26.68 -81.18
CA GLU A 610 -48.14 27.43 -82.37
C GLU A 610 -49.50 28.09 -82.09
N ILE A 611 -49.68 29.36 -82.46
CA ILE A 611 -50.96 30.07 -82.33
C ILE A 611 -51.12 31.18 -83.37
N ASP A 612 -52.33 31.33 -83.90
CA ASP A 612 -52.72 32.49 -84.70
C ASP A 612 -53.29 33.59 -83.78
N LEU A 613 -52.75 34.81 -83.89
CA LEU A 613 -53.22 36.02 -83.21
C LEU A 613 -53.38 37.16 -84.21
N TYR A 614 -54.08 38.23 -83.85
CA TYR A 614 -54.21 39.44 -84.65
C TYR A 614 -53.55 40.65 -83.96
N PRO A 615 -53.24 41.75 -84.67
CA PRO A 615 -52.81 43.00 -84.05
C PRO A 615 -53.78 43.47 -82.96
N GLY A 616 -53.21 43.90 -81.83
CA GLY A 616 -53.94 44.27 -80.60
C GLY A 616 -54.37 43.09 -79.70
N ASP A 617 -54.18 41.84 -80.12
CA ASP A 617 -54.51 40.68 -79.28
C ASP A 617 -53.45 40.44 -78.19
N VAL A 618 -53.86 39.78 -77.10
CA VAL A 618 -53.03 39.51 -75.92
C VAL A 618 -53.12 38.03 -75.55
N LYS A 619 -51.97 37.38 -75.31
CA LYS A 619 -51.88 35.95 -75.02
C LYS A 619 -50.79 35.63 -74.00
N THR A 620 -51.18 34.99 -72.89
CA THR A 620 -50.22 34.32 -71.99
C THR A 620 -49.89 32.92 -72.51
N PHE A 621 -48.60 32.61 -72.54
CA PHE A 621 -48.06 31.28 -72.79
C PHE A 621 -47.80 30.56 -71.47
N GLY A 622 -48.17 29.28 -71.39
CA GLY A 622 -47.74 28.40 -70.31
C GLY A 622 -46.33 27.90 -70.57
N VAL A 623 -45.56 27.69 -69.50
CA VAL A 623 -44.22 27.10 -69.53
C VAL A 623 -44.11 25.95 -68.54
N SER A 624 -43.24 24.99 -68.82
CA SER A 624 -42.81 23.96 -67.87
C SER A 624 -41.33 23.64 -68.11
N VAL A 625 -40.55 23.63 -67.05
CA VAL A 625 -39.13 23.25 -67.06
C VAL A 625 -39.05 21.78 -66.64
N GLN A 626 -38.54 20.92 -67.52
CA GLN A 626 -38.40 19.49 -67.27
C GLN A 626 -37.01 19.17 -66.75
N GLY A 627 -36.91 18.15 -65.88
CA GLY A 627 -35.63 17.72 -65.34
C GLY A 627 -35.75 16.73 -64.18
N THR A 628 -34.61 16.45 -63.56
CA THR A 628 -34.47 15.61 -62.37
C THR A 628 -34.06 16.45 -61.16
N GLY A 629 -34.39 16.00 -59.94
CA GLY A 629 -34.00 16.69 -58.70
C GLY A 629 -34.78 17.97 -58.40
N ASP A 630 -36.04 18.05 -58.85
CA ASP A 630 -36.97 19.20 -58.67
C ASP A 630 -36.39 20.55 -59.16
N PRO A 631 -36.16 20.71 -60.48
CA PRO A 631 -35.55 21.91 -61.04
C PRO A 631 -36.49 23.13 -60.95
N SER A 632 -35.89 24.30 -60.71
CA SER A 632 -36.65 25.57 -60.75
C SER A 632 -37.38 25.73 -62.09
N GLN A 633 -38.62 26.17 -61.99
CA GLN A 633 -39.50 26.49 -63.12
C GLN A 633 -39.27 27.93 -63.66
N ASP A 634 -38.31 28.67 -63.09
CA ASP A 634 -37.98 30.03 -63.51
C ASP A 634 -37.42 30.08 -64.94
N VAL A 635 -38.00 30.96 -65.74
CA VAL A 635 -37.57 31.20 -67.14
C VAL A 635 -37.46 32.69 -67.44
N THR A 636 -36.60 33.02 -68.39
CA THR A 636 -36.57 34.31 -69.06
C THR A 636 -37.38 34.24 -70.35
N TRP A 637 -38.22 35.24 -70.58
CA TRP A 637 -39.08 35.37 -71.76
C TRP A 637 -38.52 36.38 -72.75
N SER A 638 -38.65 36.10 -74.04
CA SER A 638 -38.34 37.05 -75.13
C SER A 638 -39.26 36.84 -76.33
N VAL A 639 -39.40 37.88 -77.16
CA VAL A 639 -40.10 37.82 -78.45
C VAL A 639 -39.21 38.36 -79.55
N GLU A 640 -39.14 37.64 -80.65
CA GLU A 640 -38.32 37.91 -81.83
C GLU A 640 -39.20 38.01 -83.09
N GLY A 641 -38.75 38.75 -84.10
CA GLY A 641 -39.47 38.92 -85.37
C GLY A 641 -40.53 40.02 -85.41
N ALA A 642 -40.71 40.77 -84.32
CA ALA A 642 -41.62 41.92 -84.24
C ALA A 642 -41.18 43.08 -85.13
N PHE A 643 -42.14 43.73 -85.80
CA PHE A 643 -41.94 45.04 -86.42
C PHE A 643 -42.36 46.17 -85.48
N SER A 644 -43.41 45.97 -84.68
CA SER A 644 -43.88 46.96 -83.72
C SER A 644 -43.06 46.94 -82.43
N SER A 645 -42.64 48.10 -81.96
CA SER A 645 -42.06 48.27 -80.62
C SER A 645 -43.09 48.13 -79.49
N GLN A 646 -44.38 47.98 -79.80
CA GLN A 646 -45.44 47.64 -78.85
C GLN A 646 -45.71 46.12 -78.77
N THR A 647 -45.14 45.32 -79.68
CA THR A 647 -45.16 43.87 -79.58
C THR A 647 -44.13 43.43 -78.53
N VAL A 648 -44.60 43.13 -77.32
CA VAL A 648 -43.75 42.84 -76.15
C VAL A 648 -44.28 41.63 -75.37
N ILE A 649 -43.37 40.94 -74.67
CA ILE A 649 -43.71 39.88 -73.71
C ILE A 649 -43.19 40.25 -72.33
N ASP A 650 -44.00 40.04 -71.28
CA ASP A 650 -43.60 40.27 -69.89
C ASP A 650 -42.94 39.05 -69.25
N GLY A 651 -42.44 39.22 -68.01
CA GLY A 651 -41.83 38.14 -67.23
C GLY A 651 -42.79 36.99 -66.87
N ASN A 652 -44.09 37.15 -67.07
CA ASN A 652 -45.12 36.13 -66.84
C ASN A 652 -45.52 35.39 -68.13
N GLY A 653 -44.79 35.60 -69.23
CA GLY A 653 -45.09 34.98 -70.52
C GLY A 653 -46.29 35.57 -71.25
N LYS A 654 -46.74 36.77 -70.89
CA LYS A 654 -47.87 37.46 -71.52
C LYS A 654 -47.40 38.30 -72.71
N LEU A 655 -47.54 37.73 -73.91
CA LEU A 655 -47.36 38.46 -75.17
C LEU A 655 -48.52 39.44 -75.36
N THR A 656 -48.19 40.68 -75.68
CA THR A 656 -49.09 41.70 -76.24
C THR A 656 -48.64 41.95 -77.66
N VAL A 657 -49.52 41.80 -78.65
CA VAL A 657 -49.22 42.09 -80.06
C VAL A 657 -49.55 43.56 -80.35
N GLY A 658 -48.59 44.33 -80.87
CA GLY A 658 -48.80 45.74 -81.19
C GLY A 658 -49.96 45.95 -82.16
N ALA A 659 -50.70 47.05 -82.01
CA ALA A 659 -51.82 47.37 -82.90
C ALA A 659 -51.36 47.71 -84.34
N ASP A 660 -50.09 48.09 -84.48
CA ASP A 660 -49.35 48.37 -85.71
C ASP A 660 -48.44 47.20 -86.16
N GLU A 661 -48.55 46.03 -85.54
CA GLU A 661 -47.73 44.86 -85.89
C GLU A 661 -48.07 44.35 -87.31
N SER A 662 -47.07 44.34 -88.18
CA SER A 662 -47.20 44.03 -89.61
C SER A 662 -46.35 42.85 -90.07
N THR A 663 -45.56 42.23 -89.17
CA THR A 663 -44.98 40.91 -89.45
C THR A 663 -46.09 39.88 -89.69
N GLN A 664 -45.74 38.78 -90.35
CA GLN A 664 -46.63 37.61 -90.47
C GLN A 664 -46.32 36.55 -89.41
N GLN A 665 -45.16 36.64 -88.76
CA GLN A 665 -44.67 35.64 -87.82
C GLN A 665 -43.81 36.28 -86.73
N LEU A 666 -44.14 35.98 -85.47
CA LEU A 666 -43.29 36.21 -84.30
C LEU A 666 -42.77 34.86 -83.79
N THR A 667 -41.65 34.89 -83.07
CA THR A 667 -41.18 33.76 -82.26
C THR A 667 -41.12 34.18 -80.80
N VAL A 668 -41.92 33.54 -79.94
CA VAL A 668 -41.80 33.67 -78.48
C VAL A 668 -40.84 32.61 -77.98
N LYS A 669 -39.90 32.98 -77.10
CA LYS A 669 -38.93 32.05 -76.50
C LYS A 669 -39.03 32.08 -74.97
N ALA A 670 -39.07 30.90 -74.36
CA ALA A 670 -38.91 30.69 -72.93
C ALA A 670 -37.60 29.93 -72.68
N GLN A 671 -36.69 30.48 -71.88
CA GLN A 671 -35.34 29.96 -71.66
C GLN A 671 -35.07 29.81 -70.17
N SER A 672 -34.59 28.64 -69.71
CA SER A 672 -34.40 28.39 -68.28
C SER A 672 -33.43 29.41 -67.66
N ALA A 673 -33.80 29.92 -66.47
CA ALA A 673 -32.93 30.79 -65.69
C ALA A 673 -31.73 30.05 -65.06
N VAL A 674 -31.82 28.71 -64.94
CA VAL A 674 -30.77 27.86 -64.34
C VAL A 674 -29.82 27.30 -65.39
N ASP A 675 -30.34 26.83 -66.54
CA ASP A 675 -29.53 26.42 -67.69
C ASP A 675 -30.02 27.12 -68.98
N PRO A 676 -29.42 28.26 -69.35
CA PRO A 676 -29.75 28.97 -70.58
C PRO A 676 -29.49 28.18 -71.87
N SER A 677 -28.86 27.00 -71.85
CA SER A 677 -28.82 26.12 -73.03
C SER A 677 -30.19 25.47 -73.32
N GLN A 678 -31.05 25.34 -72.30
CA GLN A 678 -32.37 24.74 -72.40
C GLN A 678 -33.44 25.83 -72.62
N TYR A 679 -34.14 25.74 -73.75
CA TYR A 679 -35.20 26.67 -74.10
C TYR A 679 -36.26 26.04 -75.00
N ALA A 680 -37.44 26.65 -75.02
CA ALA A 680 -38.54 26.34 -75.92
C ALA A 680 -38.86 27.58 -76.78
N GLN A 681 -39.40 27.35 -77.98
CA GLN A 681 -39.90 28.41 -78.86
C GLN A 681 -41.33 28.10 -79.30
N ALA A 682 -42.17 29.13 -79.33
CA ALA A 682 -43.51 29.09 -79.89
C ALA A 682 -43.60 30.03 -81.10
N VAL A 683 -44.25 29.57 -82.16
CA VAL A 683 -44.52 30.33 -83.37
C VAL A 683 -45.85 31.05 -83.22
N VAL A 684 -45.90 32.34 -83.52
CA VAL A 684 -47.14 33.12 -83.55
C VAL A 684 -47.38 33.64 -84.95
N THR A 685 -48.42 33.16 -85.62
CA THR A 685 -48.88 33.76 -86.88
C THR A 685 -49.61 35.05 -86.56
N VAL A 686 -49.25 36.16 -87.18
CA VAL A 686 -49.98 37.43 -87.03
C VAL A 686 -50.89 37.63 -88.23
N LEU A 687 -52.18 37.38 -88.03
CA LEU A 687 -53.24 37.55 -89.01
C LEU A 687 -53.73 39.00 -89.03
N GLN A 688 -53.85 39.60 -90.21
CA GLN A 688 -54.32 40.97 -90.35
C GLN A 688 -55.85 41.01 -90.43
N LYS A 689 -56.50 41.79 -89.57
CA LYS A 689 -57.96 41.99 -89.59
C LYS A 689 -58.33 42.81 -90.83
N ALA A 690 -59.36 42.39 -91.58
CA ALA A 690 -59.87 43.16 -92.71
C ALA A 690 -60.55 44.45 -92.21
N SER A 691 -60.30 45.58 -92.88
CA SER A 691 -60.79 46.90 -92.44
C SER A 691 -62.26 47.13 -92.80
N GLU A 692 -63.08 47.44 -91.80
CA GLU A 692 -64.37 48.13 -91.96
C GLU A 692 -64.36 49.43 -91.14
N GLU A 693 -65.12 50.43 -91.59
CA GLU A 693 -65.08 51.83 -91.10
C GLU A 693 -65.98 52.07 -89.86
N PRO A 694 -65.87 53.23 -89.18
CA PRO A 694 -66.03 53.31 -87.72
C PRO A 694 -67.43 53.75 -87.25
N ASP A 695 -67.59 53.82 -85.92
CA ASP A 695 -68.44 54.82 -85.28
C ASP A 695 -67.78 55.33 -83.97
N GLU A 696 -68.19 56.51 -83.50
CA GLU A 696 -67.61 57.24 -82.34
C GLU A 696 -68.39 56.88 -81.02
N GLU A 697 -68.08 57.26 -79.77
CA GLU A 697 -67.51 58.49 -79.20
C GLU A 697 -66.89 58.30 -77.77
N GLN A 698 -65.90 59.15 -77.45
CA GLN A 698 -65.62 59.83 -76.15
C GLN A 698 -65.18 59.07 -74.86
N PRO A 699 -64.49 59.76 -73.89
CA PRO A 699 -63.41 59.14 -73.08
C PRO A 699 -63.36 59.54 -71.57
N SER A 700 -62.15 59.50 -70.98
CA SER A 700 -61.67 60.01 -69.65
C SER A 700 -61.80 59.06 -68.44
N GLN A 701 -60.95 59.09 -67.39
CA GLN A 701 -59.49 59.38 -67.16
C GLN A 701 -59.11 58.76 -65.75
N PRO A 702 -57.86 58.82 -65.22
CA PRO A 702 -57.30 57.71 -64.43
C PRO A 702 -56.78 58.11 -63.01
N ASP A 703 -55.52 57.74 -62.69
CA ASP A 703 -54.69 58.00 -61.47
C ASP A 703 -55.00 57.04 -60.28
N ALA A 704 -54.05 56.29 -59.67
CA ALA A 704 -52.76 56.59 -58.97
C ALA A 704 -52.98 57.03 -57.50
N GLU A 705 -52.12 56.79 -56.49
CA GLU A 705 -50.72 56.29 -56.43
C GLU A 705 -50.40 55.61 -55.03
N GLU A 706 -49.11 55.44 -54.67
CA GLU A 706 -48.54 54.79 -53.45
C GLU A 706 -48.30 55.80 -52.26
N PRO A 707 -47.44 55.58 -51.21
CA PRO A 707 -47.24 54.48 -50.23
C PRO A 707 -47.11 54.97 -48.74
N GLY A 708 -46.72 54.10 -47.76
CA GLY A 708 -45.72 54.50 -46.71
C GLY A 708 -45.88 54.17 -45.20
N THR A 709 -44.88 53.46 -44.62
CA THR A 709 -44.27 53.59 -43.25
C THR A 709 -45.04 53.24 -41.93
N GLY A 710 -44.34 52.69 -40.91
CA GLY A 710 -44.79 52.51 -39.51
C GLY A 710 -43.87 51.62 -38.62
N GLN A 711 -43.92 51.73 -37.27
CA GLN A 711 -43.00 51.08 -36.28
C GLN A 711 -43.71 50.74 -34.93
N GLU A 712 -43.09 49.90 -34.08
CA GLU A 712 -43.16 49.79 -32.58
C GLU A 712 -44.00 48.70 -31.83
N GLY A 713 -43.52 48.39 -30.61
CA GLY A 713 -44.15 47.60 -29.51
C GLY A 713 -43.19 46.56 -28.86
N SER A 714 -43.12 46.31 -27.54
CA SER A 714 -43.67 47.01 -26.33
C SER A 714 -43.19 46.35 -25.00
N ASP A 715 -42.92 47.14 -23.95
CA ASP A 715 -43.18 46.96 -22.48
C ASP A 715 -42.68 45.69 -21.70
N ALA A 716 -42.36 45.66 -20.39
CA ALA A 716 -42.06 46.60 -19.27
C ALA A 716 -41.33 45.79 -18.12
N ASP A 717 -41.22 46.04 -16.79
CA ASP A 717 -41.78 47.01 -15.81
C ASP A 717 -41.00 47.03 -14.43
N THR A 718 -41.41 47.91 -13.48
CA THR A 718 -41.31 47.99 -11.96
C THR A 718 -40.43 47.03 -11.07
N GLU A 719 -39.89 47.37 -9.86
CA GLU A 719 -39.58 48.58 -9.02
C GLU A 719 -38.44 48.26 -7.97
N GLU A 720 -37.97 49.25 -7.18
CA GLU A 720 -36.84 49.26 -6.18
C GLU A 720 -37.36 49.74 -4.78
N PRO A 721 -36.61 50.21 -3.72
CA PRO A 721 -35.19 50.12 -3.29
C PRO A 721 -34.97 49.88 -1.75
N GLY A 722 -33.72 49.97 -1.24
CA GLY A 722 -33.42 50.31 0.18
C GLY A 722 -32.03 49.92 0.74
N GLU A 723 -31.31 50.85 1.39
CA GLU A 723 -29.99 50.65 2.04
C GLU A 723 -29.96 51.10 3.53
N ASP A 724 -28.94 50.62 4.27
CA ASP A 724 -28.13 51.31 5.32
C ASP A 724 -28.10 50.76 6.79
N ASP A 725 -26.96 51.05 7.42
CA ASP A 725 -26.48 51.15 8.82
C ASP A 725 -26.92 50.24 10.01
N GLY A 726 -25.92 49.59 10.64
CA GLY A 726 -25.47 50.09 11.96
C GLY A 726 -25.54 49.22 13.24
N GLN A 727 -24.54 48.33 13.44
CA GLN A 727 -23.79 48.13 14.70
C GLN A 727 -24.53 48.00 16.08
N THR A 728 -24.48 46.80 16.72
CA THR A 728 -23.99 46.61 18.13
C THR A 728 -23.99 45.14 18.59
N GLU A 729 -23.02 44.77 19.44
CA GLU A 729 -22.90 43.48 20.16
C GLU A 729 -23.54 43.56 21.56
N PRO A 730 -24.35 42.57 22.01
CA PRO A 730 -24.77 42.41 23.38
C PRO A 730 -24.20 41.15 24.06
N ASP A 731 -23.31 41.42 25.03
CA ASP A 731 -22.96 40.60 26.19
C ASP A 731 -24.04 39.61 26.70
N GLY A 732 -23.70 38.32 26.72
CA GLY A 732 -23.97 37.40 27.83
C GLY A 732 -25.43 37.11 28.23
N SER A 733 -25.99 36.02 27.68
CA SER A 733 -27.15 35.33 28.27
C SER A 733 -26.88 33.84 28.42
N ASP A 734 -27.12 33.28 29.61
CA ASP A 734 -27.12 31.83 29.82
C ASP A 734 -28.15 31.17 28.89
N GLU A 735 -27.73 30.28 27.98
CA GLU A 735 -28.66 29.57 27.10
C GLU A 735 -29.56 28.64 27.93
N ALA A 736 -30.87 28.92 27.91
CA ALA A 736 -31.86 28.15 28.65
C ALA A 736 -32.22 26.85 27.90
N TYR A 737 -31.36 25.85 28.05
CA TYR A 737 -31.57 24.49 27.52
C TYR A 737 -32.90 23.89 28.00
N GLN A 738 -33.60 23.21 27.10
CA GLN A 738 -34.88 22.55 27.36
C GLN A 738 -34.87 21.13 26.80
N SER A 739 -35.45 20.19 27.54
CA SER A 739 -35.62 18.81 27.08
C SER A 739 -36.67 18.76 25.96
N MET A 740 -36.26 18.48 24.73
CA MET A 740 -37.16 18.42 23.57
C MET A 740 -36.70 17.42 22.51
N GLU A 741 -37.59 17.14 21.55
CA GLU A 741 -37.34 16.29 20.38
C GLU A 741 -37.28 17.17 19.13
N LEU A 742 -36.16 17.11 18.41
CA LEU A 742 -35.94 17.74 17.11
C LEU A 742 -36.23 16.72 16.01
N LYS A 743 -36.98 17.09 14.96
CA LYS A 743 -37.39 16.17 13.89
C LYS A 743 -36.97 16.67 12.52
N ALA A 744 -36.24 15.84 11.77
CA ALA A 744 -35.97 16.02 10.36
C ALA A 744 -36.90 15.10 9.54
N GLU A 745 -38.15 15.53 9.35
CA GLU A 745 -39.21 14.73 8.72
C GLU A 745 -38.90 14.29 7.27
N THR A 746 -37.88 14.87 6.62
CA THR A 746 -37.47 14.54 5.24
C THR A 746 -36.74 13.22 5.11
N GLU A 747 -36.00 12.75 6.14
CA GLU A 747 -35.15 11.55 6.07
C GLU A 747 -35.40 10.57 7.23
N GLY A 748 -36.50 10.74 7.96
CA GLY A 748 -36.90 9.81 9.04
C GLY A 748 -36.05 9.88 10.31
N VAL A 749 -35.21 10.90 10.50
CA VAL A 749 -34.35 11.05 11.68
C VAL A 749 -34.97 12.02 12.70
N SER A 750 -34.91 11.67 13.99
CA SER A 750 -35.14 12.62 15.09
C SER A 750 -34.03 12.53 16.14
N ALA A 751 -33.90 13.56 16.97
CA ALA A 751 -32.96 13.60 18.08
C ALA A 751 -33.63 14.17 19.33
N SER A 752 -33.41 13.55 20.49
CA SER A 752 -33.96 14.01 21.78
C SER A 752 -32.86 14.20 22.82
N GLY A 753 -32.96 15.28 23.60
CA GLY A 753 -31.91 15.74 24.49
C GLY A 753 -32.24 17.11 25.09
N GLU A 754 -31.27 17.73 25.77
CA GLU A 754 -31.41 19.11 26.28
C GLU A 754 -30.75 20.11 25.30
N PHE A 755 -31.57 20.83 24.53
CA PHE A 755 -31.13 21.72 23.45
C PHE A 755 -31.50 23.18 23.75
N ALA A 756 -30.77 24.15 23.17
CA ALA A 756 -31.12 25.56 23.27
C ALA A 756 -32.41 25.88 22.49
N ALA A 757 -33.18 26.85 22.98
CA ALA A 757 -34.49 27.19 22.41
C ALA A 757 -34.35 27.74 20.97
N GLY A 758 -34.91 27.01 20.00
CA GLY A 758 -34.80 27.33 18.57
C GLY A 758 -33.72 26.54 17.83
N THR A 759 -33.04 25.58 18.48
CA THR A 759 -32.14 24.63 17.81
C THR A 759 -32.91 23.76 16.81
N GLU A 760 -32.35 23.57 15.61
CA GLU A 760 -32.89 22.68 14.58
C GLU A 760 -31.90 21.53 14.29
N LEU A 761 -32.42 20.33 14.02
CA LEU A 761 -31.64 19.18 13.55
C LEU A 761 -31.50 19.26 12.02
N VAL A 762 -30.27 19.26 11.52
CA VAL A 762 -29.95 19.28 10.10
C VAL A 762 -29.42 17.90 9.70
N VAL A 763 -30.08 17.30 8.70
CA VAL A 763 -29.62 16.07 8.03
C VAL A 763 -29.10 16.47 6.65
N THR A 764 -27.83 16.22 6.39
CA THR A 764 -27.20 16.37 5.07
C THR A 764 -27.22 15.01 4.37
N PRO A 765 -27.90 14.86 3.21
CA PRO A 765 -27.89 13.61 2.46
C PRO A 765 -26.50 13.31 1.90
N VAL A 766 -25.90 12.18 2.30
CA VAL A 766 -24.60 11.73 1.80
C VAL A 766 -24.83 10.83 0.59
N GLY A 767 -24.76 11.40 -0.62
CA GLY A 767 -25.05 10.67 -1.86
C GLY A 767 -24.05 9.57 -2.18
N GLU A 768 -24.52 8.43 -2.71
CA GLU A 768 -23.72 7.20 -2.90
C GLU A 768 -22.49 7.38 -3.80
N GLU A 769 -22.59 8.29 -4.77
CA GLU A 769 -21.55 8.66 -5.73
C GLU A 769 -20.42 9.54 -5.11
N THR A 770 -20.50 9.87 -3.81
CA THR A 770 -19.51 10.76 -3.16
C THR A 770 -18.35 9.99 -2.53
N GLU A 771 -17.15 10.56 -2.60
CA GLU A 771 -15.96 10.04 -1.88
C GLU A 771 -16.22 9.92 -0.36
N VAL A 772 -17.09 10.78 0.20
CA VAL A 772 -17.52 10.74 1.60
C VAL A 772 -18.34 9.47 1.88
N TYR A 773 -19.38 9.19 1.10
CA TYR A 773 -20.16 7.94 1.24
C TYR A 773 -19.24 6.72 1.13
N GLN A 774 -18.43 6.64 0.07
CA GLN A 774 -17.53 5.51 -0.18
C GLN A 774 -16.49 5.31 0.93
N THR A 775 -16.06 6.40 1.59
CA THR A 775 -15.17 6.33 2.77
C THR A 775 -15.91 5.78 4.00
N LEU A 776 -17.14 6.25 4.26
CA LEU A 776 -17.93 5.86 5.42
C LEU A 776 -18.43 4.40 5.34
N VAL A 777 -18.98 3.98 4.19
CA VAL A 777 -19.56 2.63 4.05
C VAL A 777 -18.52 1.52 3.92
N LYS A 778 -17.26 1.85 3.62
CA LYS A 778 -16.15 0.88 3.57
C LYS A 778 -16.04 0.08 4.88
N GLU A 779 -16.32 0.72 6.00
CA GLU A 779 -16.20 0.14 7.34
C GLU A 779 -17.31 -0.87 7.68
N VAL A 780 -18.41 -0.93 6.91
CA VAL A 780 -19.42 -2.00 7.05
C VAL A 780 -19.14 -3.24 6.18
N GLY A 781 -18.01 -3.26 5.45
CA GLY A 781 -17.46 -4.49 4.86
C GLY A 781 -18.33 -5.19 3.82
N GLY A 782 -19.15 -4.44 3.07
CA GLY A 782 -20.06 -5.01 2.05
C GLY A 782 -21.41 -5.51 2.61
N LYS A 783 -21.71 -5.27 3.89
CA LYS A 783 -23.07 -5.43 4.44
C LYS A 783 -24.06 -4.49 3.72
N PRO A 784 -25.34 -4.89 3.52
CA PRO A 784 -26.34 -4.02 2.92
C PRO A 784 -26.52 -2.72 3.72
N VAL A 785 -26.17 -1.59 3.12
CA VAL A 785 -26.35 -0.26 3.71
C VAL A 785 -27.86 0.08 3.71
N LEU A 786 -28.33 0.61 4.83
CA LEU A 786 -29.72 1.02 5.05
C LEU A 786 -29.88 2.55 5.04
N GLY A 787 -28.79 3.28 5.25
CA GLY A 787 -28.71 4.74 5.11
C GLY A 787 -27.37 5.30 5.57
N VAL A 788 -27.02 6.47 5.05
CA VAL A 788 -25.85 7.25 5.48
C VAL A 788 -26.30 8.69 5.72
N PHE A 789 -26.15 9.16 6.95
CA PHE A 789 -26.73 10.41 7.43
C PHE A 789 -25.63 11.28 8.04
N ASP A 790 -25.31 12.42 7.43
CA ASP A 790 -24.44 13.42 8.05
C ASP A 790 -25.31 14.37 8.89
N LEU A 791 -25.17 14.28 10.23
CA LEU A 791 -26.02 14.99 11.17
C LEU A 791 -25.29 16.19 11.78
N SER A 792 -25.99 17.31 11.89
CA SER A 792 -25.50 18.51 12.59
C SER A 792 -26.65 19.29 13.25
N LEU A 793 -26.30 20.25 14.11
CA LEU A 793 -27.28 21.15 14.73
C LEU A 793 -27.10 22.58 14.21
N ASN A 794 -28.22 23.20 13.87
CA ASN A 794 -28.34 24.65 13.75
C ASN A 794 -28.80 25.19 15.13
N GLY A 795 -27.86 25.31 16.07
CA GLY A 795 -28.11 25.66 17.47
C GLY A 795 -27.10 24.98 18.40
N SER A 796 -27.48 24.69 19.64
CA SER A 796 -26.59 24.05 20.64
C SER A 796 -27.29 22.93 21.41
N ALA A 797 -26.54 21.86 21.68
CA ALA A 797 -26.88 20.85 22.68
C ALA A 797 -26.12 21.14 23.97
N LYS A 798 -26.70 20.78 25.11
CA LYS A 798 -26.06 20.97 26.42
C LYS A 798 -24.91 20.00 26.62
N GLU A 799 -23.72 20.55 26.85
CA GLU A 799 -22.49 19.79 27.15
C GLU A 799 -22.73 18.77 28.29
N GLY A 800 -22.38 17.51 28.04
CA GLY A 800 -22.55 16.41 29.01
C GLY A 800 -24.00 15.95 29.25
N SER A 801 -24.95 16.35 28.42
CA SER A 801 -26.29 15.72 28.38
C SER A 801 -26.31 14.52 27.43
N ALA A 802 -27.09 13.49 27.76
CA ALA A 802 -27.29 12.33 26.89
C ALA A 802 -28.20 12.70 25.71
N ILE A 803 -27.72 12.46 24.49
CA ILE A 803 -28.47 12.74 23.25
C ILE A 803 -28.86 11.39 22.65
N GLN A 804 -30.15 11.18 22.44
CA GLN A 804 -30.69 9.99 21.75
C GLN A 804 -31.05 10.36 20.32
N VAL A 805 -30.37 9.77 19.34
CA VAL A 805 -30.67 9.88 17.91
C VAL A 805 -31.48 8.66 17.49
N THR A 806 -32.66 8.90 16.92
CA THR A 806 -33.59 7.89 16.44
C THR A 806 -33.63 7.91 14.90
N PHE A 807 -33.32 6.78 14.28
CA PHE A 807 -33.49 6.56 12.84
C PHE A 807 -34.76 5.73 12.61
N SER A 808 -35.64 6.20 11.74
CA SER A 808 -36.79 5.40 11.27
C SER A 808 -36.31 4.32 10.29
N LEU A 809 -36.90 3.14 10.34
CA LEU A 809 -36.58 1.99 9.47
C LEU A 809 -37.87 1.36 8.97
N ASP A 810 -37.89 0.84 7.73
CA ASP A 810 -39.05 0.08 7.24
C ASP A 810 -39.40 -1.08 8.18
N GLU A 811 -40.70 -1.38 8.31
CA GLU A 811 -41.18 -2.46 9.19
C GLU A 811 -40.53 -3.84 8.89
N GLN A 812 -40.03 -4.05 7.66
CA GLN A 812 -39.29 -5.25 7.25
C GLN A 812 -37.92 -5.45 7.95
N TYR A 813 -37.42 -4.45 8.68
CA TYR A 813 -36.18 -4.56 9.46
C TYR A 813 -36.42 -4.86 10.95
N ASN A 814 -37.66 -4.76 11.43
CA ASN A 814 -37.99 -5.08 12.83
C ASN A 814 -37.54 -6.50 13.21
N GLY A 815 -36.83 -6.62 14.33
CA GLY A 815 -36.28 -7.88 14.82
C GLY A 815 -34.96 -8.32 14.18
N LYS A 816 -34.42 -7.60 13.18
CA LYS A 816 -33.11 -7.87 12.58
C LYS A 816 -31.98 -7.15 13.32
N SER A 817 -30.77 -7.68 13.23
CA SER A 817 -29.56 -7.03 13.76
C SER A 817 -29.08 -5.93 12.82
N ILE A 818 -28.91 -4.71 13.35
CA ILE A 818 -28.43 -3.54 12.63
C ILE A 818 -27.08 -3.11 13.23
N LEU A 819 -26.09 -2.91 12.37
CA LEU A 819 -24.81 -2.27 12.71
C LEU A 819 -24.96 -0.78 12.45
N ILE A 820 -24.72 0.03 13.48
CA ILE A 820 -24.60 1.48 13.38
C ILE A 820 -23.13 1.85 13.59
N LEU A 821 -22.56 2.58 12.65
CA LEU A 821 -21.29 3.27 12.80
C LEU A 821 -21.57 4.76 13.00
N HIS A 822 -20.93 5.39 13.99
CA HIS A 822 -20.95 6.83 14.25
C HIS A 822 -19.52 7.36 14.13
N PHE A 823 -19.31 8.52 13.50
CA PHE A 823 -17.98 9.01 13.11
C PHE A 823 -17.58 10.35 13.80
N PRO A 824 -17.61 10.44 15.14
CA PRO A 824 -17.43 11.72 15.83
C PRO A 824 -16.00 12.25 15.68
N GLU A 825 -15.86 13.56 15.47
CA GLU A 825 -14.56 14.24 15.42
C GLU A 825 -14.25 14.92 16.77
N LYS A 826 -13.04 14.69 17.28
CA LYS A 826 -12.52 15.33 18.49
C LYS A 826 -11.07 15.73 18.28
N ASP A 827 -10.75 16.99 18.61
CA ASP A 827 -9.41 17.57 18.47
C ASP A 827 -8.76 17.41 17.08
N GLY A 828 -9.58 17.39 16.01
CA GLY A 828 -9.13 17.18 14.63
C GLY A 828 -8.89 15.71 14.24
N VAL A 829 -9.40 14.77 15.03
CA VAL A 829 -9.31 13.32 14.78
C VAL A 829 -10.71 12.73 14.73
N SER A 830 -11.06 12.07 13.63
CA SER A 830 -12.30 11.29 13.51
C SER A 830 -12.13 9.92 14.18
N TYR A 831 -13.10 9.54 14.99
CA TYR A 831 -13.21 8.22 15.63
C TYR A 831 -14.29 7.38 14.93
N ILE A 832 -14.42 6.11 15.30
CA ILE A 832 -15.54 5.27 14.86
C ILE A 832 -16.11 4.56 16.09
N GLU A 833 -17.31 4.96 16.49
CA GLU A 833 -18.10 4.26 17.49
C GLU A 833 -18.98 3.22 16.78
N ARG A 834 -19.15 2.04 17.39
CA ARG A 834 -19.84 0.91 16.76
C ARG A 834 -20.90 0.36 17.70
N TYR A 835 -22.13 0.30 17.23
CA TYR A 835 -23.29 -0.18 17.97
C TYR A 835 -23.96 -1.30 17.19
N GLU A 836 -24.18 -2.45 17.84
CA GLU A 836 -24.99 -3.54 17.28
C GLU A 836 -26.32 -3.59 18.03
N MET A 837 -27.41 -3.34 17.32
CA MET A 837 -28.72 -3.07 17.93
C MET A 837 -29.84 -3.73 17.11
N THR A 838 -30.88 -4.24 17.76
CA THR A 838 -32.04 -4.82 17.09
C THR A 838 -33.09 -3.74 16.83
N ALA A 839 -33.50 -3.56 15.57
CA ALA A 839 -34.56 -2.60 15.21
C ALA A 839 -35.92 -3.03 15.80
N GLN A 840 -36.69 -2.06 16.32
CA GLN A 840 -37.97 -2.29 17.00
C GLN A 840 -38.97 -1.17 16.65
N ASP A 841 -40.25 -1.53 16.53
CA ASP A 841 -41.38 -0.64 16.26
C ASP A 841 -41.19 0.34 15.07
N GLY A 842 -40.41 -0.07 14.04
CA GLY A 842 -40.10 0.73 12.86
C GLY A 842 -38.97 1.74 13.06
N SER A 843 -38.09 1.51 14.04
CA SER A 843 -37.02 2.45 14.38
C SER A 843 -35.81 1.78 15.03
N ILE A 844 -34.74 2.56 15.19
CA ILE A 844 -33.61 2.24 16.06
C ILE A 844 -33.10 3.52 16.72
N THR A 845 -32.75 3.49 18.01
CA THR A 845 -32.33 4.67 18.77
C THR A 845 -30.99 4.41 19.44
N VAL A 846 -30.02 5.30 19.23
CA VAL A 846 -28.65 5.23 19.76
C VAL A 846 -28.37 6.45 20.67
N GLU A 847 -27.61 6.24 21.74
CA GLU A 847 -27.16 7.31 22.64
C GLU A 847 -25.73 7.74 22.27
N VAL A 848 -25.54 9.05 22.05
CA VAL A 848 -24.31 9.69 21.58
C VAL A 848 -24.01 10.97 22.37
N ASP A 849 -22.76 11.45 22.31
CA ASP A 849 -22.32 12.72 22.93
C ASP A 849 -22.26 13.90 21.95
N SER A 850 -22.40 13.63 20.66
CA SER A 850 -22.11 14.55 19.55
C SER A 850 -22.94 14.20 18.30
N PHE A 851 -22.93 15.10 17.31
CA PHE A 851 -23.52 14.87 15.99
C PHE A 851 -22.39 14.85 14.94
N SER A 852 -22.42 13.83 14.08
CA SER A 852 -21.46 13.60 13.00
C SER A 852 -22.09 12.65 11.96
N PRO A 853 -21.35 12.14 10.96
CA PRO A 853 -21.86 11.09 10.08
C PRO A 853 -22.22 9.79 10.82
N PHE A 854 -23.31 9.16 10.36
CA PHE A 854 -23.74 7.82 10.74
C PHE A 854 -23.89 6.94 9.49
N VAL A 855 -23.54 5.66 9.62
CA VAL A 855 -23.85 4.61 8.63
C VAL A 855 -24.67 3.53 9.33
N LEU A 856 -25.82 3.19 8.77
CA LEU A 856 -26.64 2.06 9.21
C LEU A 856 -26.51 0.94 8.17
N ALA A 857 -26.25 -0.29 8.61
CA ALA A 857 -26.16 -1.46 7.75
C ALA A 857 -26.78 -2.71 8.40
N LEU A 858 -27.32 -3.61 7.58
CA LEU A 858 -27.86 -4.89 8.04
C LEU A 858 -26.72 -5.81 8.49
N ASN A 859 -26.77 -6.30 9.73
CA ASN A 859 -25.65 -7.02 10.34
C ASN A 859 -25.70 -8.55 10.14
N GLU A 860 -26.71 -9.07 9.44
CA GLU A 860 -26.85 -10.49 9.08
C GLU A 860 -25.76 -10.95 8.09
N GLU A 861 -25.54 -12.26 7.95
CA GLU A 861 -24.60 -12.83 6.97
C GLU A 861 -25.24 -12.92 5.56
N SER A 862 -24.43 -12.69 4.53
CA SER A 862 -24.88 -12.78 3.13
C SER A 862 -24.94 -14.23 2.65
N THR A 863 -26.14 -14.79 2.52
CA THR A 863 -26.38 -15.96 1.67
C THR A 863 -26.27 -15.54 0.19
N GLY A 864 -25.12 -15.78 -0.44
CA GLY A 864 -24.86 -15.35 -1.81
C GLY A 864 -25.68 -16.12 -2.86
N ASP A 865 -26.41 -15.40 -3.69
CA ASP A 865 -27.09 -15.93 -4.89
C ASP A 865 -26.17 -15.86 -6.13
N GLU A 866 -26.08 -16.94 -6.90
CA GLU A 866 -25.35 -16.98 -8.18
C GLU A 866 -26.22 -16.41 -9.33
N ALA A 867 -25.79 -15.30 -9.92
CA ALA A 867 -26.41 -14.74 -11.13
C ALA A 867 -25.77 -15.31 -12.42
N GLY A 868 -26.28 -16.44 -12.90
CA GLY A 868 -25.82 -17.09 -14.15
C GLY A 868 -26.71 -16.79 -15.37
N ASP A 869 -26.22 -15.99 -16.30
CA ASP A 869 -26.84 -15.74 -17.63
C ASP A 869 -26.21 -16.67 -18.70
N GLY A 870 -26.93 -17.28 -19.65
CA GLY A 870 -28.37 -17.43 -19.82
C GLY A 870 -28.70 -17.96 -21.23
N GLN A 871 -29.72 -18.83 -21.39
CA GLN A 871 -30.22 -19.22 -22.72
C GLN A 871 -31.59 -19.93 -22.71
N THR A 872 -32.34 -19.77 -23.80
CA THR A 872 -33.67 -20.37 -24.10
C THR A 872 -33.73 -20.76 -25.59
N PRO A 873 -34.75 -21.49 -26.12
CA PRO A 873 -35.94 -22.09 -25.50
C PRO A 873 -36.18 -23.59 -25.86
N ASP A 874 -37.36 -24.11 -25.46
CA ASP A 874 -38.13 -25.23 -26.08
C ASP A 874 -37.59 -26.68 -25.88
N ASN A 875 -38.30 -27.65 -25.28
CA ASN A 875 -39.71 -28.06 -25.49
C ASN A 875 -40.16 -29.11 -24.41
N GLY A 876 -41.47 -29.32 -24.18
CA GLY A 876 -42.00 -30.61 -23.67
C GLY A 876 -42.65 -30.73 -22.26
N GLU A 877 -43.97 -30.97 -22.25
CA GLU A 877 -44.76 -31.87 -21.35
C GLU A 877 -44.81 -31.72 -19.81
N THR A 878 -45.71 -30.84 -19.34
CA THR A 878 -46.91 -31.13 -18.50
C THR A 878 -46.88 -32.05 -17.25
N GLY A 879 -47.37 -31.49 -16.12
CA GLY A 879 -48.26 -32.16 -15.14
C GLY A 879 -47.81 -32.06 -13.67
N ASP A 880 -48.63 -31.84 -12.64
CA ASP A 880 -50.04 -31.43 -12.47
C ASP A 880 -50.28 -31.32 -10.93
N THR A 881 -50.63 -30.12 -10.44
CA THR A 881 -51.31 -29.69 -9.18
C THR A 881 -51.31 -30.50 -7.85
N GLY A 882 -51.34 -29.79 -6.68
CA GLY A 882 -51.54 -30.45 -5.36
C GLY A 882 -51.34 -29.66 -4.05
N GLU A 883 -51.98 -28.49 -3.86
CA GLU A 883 -52.08 -27.73 -2.60
C GLU A 883 -53.00 -28.37 -1.51
N PRO A 884 -53.13 -27.87 -0.25
CA PRO A 884 -52.14 -27.23 0.67
C PRO A 884 -52.33 -27.61 2.19
N ALA A 885 -51.64 -26.88 3.09
CA ALA A 885 -52.08 -26.41 4.43
C ALA A 885 -51.48 -26.98 5.76
N VAL A 886 -51.07 -26.00 6.59
CA VAL A 886 -50.66 -25.89 8.02
C VAL A 886 -51.78 -26.20 9.05
N PRO A 887 -51.59 -26.11 10.41
CA PRO A 887 -50.36 -25.94 11.26
C PRO A 887 -50.28 -26.89 12.50
N GLU A 888 -49.21 -26.80 13.33
CA GLU A 888 -49.25 -26.39 14.76
C GLU A 888 -47.89 -26.58 15.50
N ASP A 889 -47.65 -25.76 16.54
CA ASP A 889 -46.49 -25.71 17.46
C ASP A 889 -47.06 -25.43 18.88
N PRO A 890 -46.61 -26.10 19.99
CA PRO A 890 -45.58 -25.48 20.86
C PRO A 890 -44.69 -26.44 21.72
N GLY A 891 -43.50 -25.95 22.13
CA GLY A 891 -43.15 -25.92 23.57
C GLY A 891 -41.88 -26.64 24.11
N THR A 892 -40.77 -25.90 24.22
CA THR A 892 -39.90 -25.70 25.41
C THR A 892 -39.62 -26.82 26.47
N SER A 893 -38.34 -27.12 26.71
CA SER A 893 -37.69 -27.40 28.04
C SER A 893 -36.17 -27.60 27.82
N GLU A 894 -35.23 -26.90 28.48
CA GLU A 894 -34.78 -26.93 29.90
C GLU A 894 -33.85 -28.09 30.30
N GLU A 895 -32.58 -27.74 30.57
CA GLU A 895 -31.60 -28.44 31.44
C GLU A 895 -31.65 -27.80 32.87
N PRO A 896 -30.92 -28.26 33.93
CA PRO A 896 -29.90 -29.32 34.04
C PRO A 896 -30.13 -30.32 35.23
N GLY A 897 -29.20 -31.28 35.51
CA GLY A 897 -29.36 -32.19 36.67
C GLY A 897 -28.29 -33.25 37.01
N THR A 898 -27.12 -32.80 37.49
CA THR A 898 -26.01 -33.47 38.25
C THR A 898 -26.13 -34.90 38.89
N THR A 899 -24.96 -35.60 38.88
CA THR A 899 -24.35 -36.52 39.90
C THR A 899 -24.90 -37.92 40.26
N GLU A 900 -24.04 -38.96 40.17
CA GLU A 900 -23.52 -39.76 41.32
C GLU A 900 -22.36 -40.72 40.89
N ASP A 901 -21.47 -41.10 41.83
CA ASP A 901 -20.41 -42.15 41.72
C ASP A 901 -20.21 -42.76 43.13
N PRO A 902 -20.20 -44.11 43.30
CA PRO A 902 -18.92 -44.82 43.52
C PRO A 902 -18.86 -46.32 43.14
N GLY A 903 -17.66 -46.85 42.83
CA GLY A 903 -17.26 -48.19 43.32
C GLY A 903 -16.48 -49.15 42.38
N THR A 904 -15.42 -49.77 42.92
CA THR A 904 -14.49 -50.69 42.24
C THR A 904 -14.65 -52.17 42.62
N THR A 905 -14.36 -53.12 41.71
CA THR A 905 -13.92 -54.52 41.97
C THR A 905 -13.33 -55.14 40.68
N GLU A 906 -12.46 -56.17 40.62
CA GLU A 906 -11.51 -56.81 41.55
C GLU A 906 -10.52 -57.69 40.72
N THR A 907 -9.43 -58.23 41.32
CA THR A 907 -8.41 -59.07 40.63
C THR A 907 -8.13 -60.43 41.32
N PRO A 908 -8.11 -61.54 40.56
CA PRO A 908 -7.41 -62.79 40.95
C PRO A 908 -6.52 -63.36 39.81
N GLY A 909 -5.47 -64.16 40.03
CA GLY A 909 -4.89 -64.72 41.26
C GLY A 909 -3.58 -65.52 40.96
N THR A 910 -2.97 -66.15 41.96
CA THR A 910 -1.58 -66.70 41.91
C THR A 910 -1.46 -68.25 41.94
N THR A 911 -0.21 -68.77 41.98
CA THR A 911 0.28 -70.14 42.33
C THR A 911 0.34 -71.18 41.17
N GLU A 912 1.27 -72.16 41.07
CA GLU A 912 2.36 -72.70 41.95
C GLU A 912 3.70 -72.98 41.17
N ASP A 913 4.76 -73.37 41.90
CA ASP A 913 6.13 -73.79 41.46
C ASP A 913 6.29 -75.33 41.53
N PRO A 914 7.09 -76.01 40.66
CA PRO A 914 8.42 -76.49 41.10
C PRO A 914 9.51 -76.66 40.01
N GLY A 915 10.76 -76.21 40.26
CA GLY A 915 11.94 -76.77 39.56
C GLY A 915 13.30 -76.05 39.65
N THR A 916 14.22 -76.49 40.53
CA THR A 916 15.57 -75.91 40.77
C THR A 916 16.73 -76.61 40.04
N ALA A 917 17.80 -75.88 39.66
CA ALA A 917 19.22 -76.31 39.81
C ALA A 917 20.29 -75.21 39.54
N GLU A 918 21.04 -74.87 40.60
CA GLU A 918 22.49 -74.55 40.73
C GLU A 918 23.31 -73.65 39.76
N ASP A 919 24.21 -72.89 40.40
CA ASP A 919 25.35 -72.06 39.92
C ASP A 919 26.66 -72.77 40.44
N PRO A 920 27.95 -72.41 40.17
CA PRO A 920 28.50 -71.17 39.57
C PRO A 920 29.79 -71.33 38.67
N VAL A 921 30.53 -70.22 38.45
CA VAL A 921 32.01 -70.07 38.23
C VAL A 921 32.56 -69.68 36.83
N VAL A 922 32.82 -68.37 36.67
CA VAL A 922 34.09 -67.67 36.26
C VAL A 922 34.87 -68.02 34.96
N GLN A 923 35.28 -66.93 34.26
CA GLN A 923 36.46 -66.70 33.40
C GLN A 923 36.33 -66.60 31.84
N ASP A 924 37.11 -65.63 31.35
CA ASP A 924 37.37 -65.11 29.99
C ASP A 924 38.83 -65.52 29.59
N PRO A 925 39.42 -65.30 28.38
CA PRO A 925 38.91 -64.87 27.05
C PRO A 925 39.28 -65.82 25.88
N ALA A 926 38.97 -65.43 24.63
CA ALA A 926 39.68 -65.89 23.42
C ALA A 926 39.80 -64.79 22.34
N ALA A 927 40.88 -64.75 21.54
CA ALA A 927 41.18 -63.65 20.61
C ALA A 927 42.03 -64.06 19.37
N THR A 928 42.04 -63.22 18.32
CA THR A 928 42.88 -63.25 17.07
C THR A 928 42.69 -64.45 16.13
N GLY A 929 42.89 -64.40 14.80
CA GLY A 929 43.27 -63.39 13.78
C GLY A 929 43.35 -64.09 12.38
N GLY A 930 43.59 -63.49 11.20
CA GLY A 930 43.85 -62.12 10.73
C GLY A 930 44.17 -62.09 9.20
N SER A 931 44.70 -60.98 8.67
CA SER A 931 45.73 -60.81 7.59
C SER A 931 46.08 -61.97 6.59
N GLU A 932 46.32 -61.82 5.27
CA GLU A 932 46.60 -60.66 4.37
C GLU A 932 46.19 -60.87 2.86
N THR A 933 45.78 -59.77 2.17
CA THR A 933 46.13 -59.28 0.79
C THR A 933 45.99 -60.07 -0.56
N THR A 934 45.82 -59.26 -1.64
CA THR A 934 46.19 -59.39 -3.09
C THR A 934 45.34 -60.20 -4.12
N ASP A 935 44.57 -59.48 -4.97
CA ASP A 935 44.74 -59.23 -6.44
C ASP A 935 45.01 -60.36 -7.48
N PRO A 936 44.78 -60.15 -8.82
CA PRO A 936 43.86 -59.24 -9.54
C PRO A 936 43.18 -59.86 -10.83
N ALA A 937 42.62 -59.00 -11.72
CA ALA A 937 42.45 -59.14 -13.20
C ALA A 937 41.26 -59.95 -13.79
N ASP A 938 40.72 -59.69 -15.00
CA ASP A 938 40.70 -58.54 -15.97
C ASP A 938 39.74 -58.86 -17.17
N VAL A 939 39.55 -57.91 -18.12
CA VAL A 939 39.16 -58.04 -19.56
C VAL A 939 37.71 -57.73 -20.02
N SER A 940 37.64 -56.95 -21.12
CA SER A 940 36.53 -56.52 -22.02
C SER A 940 35.55 -57.59 -22.54
N GLY A 941 34.39 -57.32 -23.17
CA GLY A 941 33.76 -56.06 -23.66
C GLY A 941 33.40 -56.11 -25.18
N GLY A 942 32.29 -55.49 -25.64
CA GLY A 942 31.99 -55.36 -27.10
C GLY A 942 30.54 -55.07 -27.57
N THR A 943 30.30 -53.86 -28.13
CA THR A 943 29.48 -53.47 -29.32
C THR A 943 28.13 -54.15 -29.70
N GLY A 944 27.10 -53.36 -30.11
CA GLY A 944 25.91 -53.96 -30.77
C GLY A 944 24.68 -53.14 -31.29
N THR A 945 24.81 -51.94 -31.90
CA THR A 945 23.92 -51.35 -32.96
C THR A 945 22.35 -51.38 -32.95
N GLY A 946 21.73 -50.23 -33.26
CA GLY A 946 20.37 -50.09 -33.88
C GLY A 946 19.26 -49.62 -32.93
N GLN A 947 18.44 -48.56 -33.10
CA GLN A 947 18.08 -47.55 -34.14
C GLN A 947 16.62 -47.66 -34.65
N SER A 948 15.87 -46.55 -34.49
CA SER A 948 14.67 -46.08 -35.25
C SER A 948 13.31 -45.97 -34.50
N SER A 949 12.65 -44.80 -34.69
CA SER A 949 11.19 -44.47 -34.77
C SER A 949 10.11 -45.38 -34.12
N GLY A 950 9.05 -44.87 -33.48
CA GLY A 950 8.60 -43.47 -33.23
C GLY A 950 7.06 -43.31 -33.19
N THR A 951 6.57 -42.12 -32.79
CA THR A 951 5.18 -41.58 -32.97
C THR A 951 4.06 -41.97 -31.98
N SER A 952 3.22 -40.98 -31.59
CA SER A 952 1.90 -41.04 -30.89
C SER A 952 1.88 -41.58 -29.44
N GLY A 953 1.47 -40.88 -28.39
CA GLY A 953 0.49 -39.78 -28.24
C GLY A 953 -0.52 -40.11 -27.11
N LYS A 954 -1.04 -39.08 -26.41
CA LYS A 954 -2.08 -39.07 -25.33
C LYS A 954 -1.74 -39.52 -23.88
N THR A 955 -1.73 -38.53 -22.98
CA THR A 955 -2.47 -38.42 -21.68
C THR A 955 -2.69 -39.69 -20.84
N THR A 956 -2.25 -39.78 -19.58
CA THR A 956 -2.84 -39.11 -18.37
C THR A 956 -1.91 -39.21 -17.13
N GLY A 957 -2.27 -38.52 -16.03
CA GLY A 957 -2.17 -39.10 -14.68
C GLY A 957 -0.89 -38.94 -13.84
N ALA A 958 -0.88 -37.89 -13.01
CA ALA A 958 -0.46 -37.81 -11.59
C ALA A 958 0.70 -38.66 -10.97
N ALA A 959 1.36 -37.99 -10.00
CA ALA A 959 2.03 -38.50 -8.80
C ALA A 959 3.54 -38.85 -8.83
N ALA A 960 4.11 -38.90 -7.61
CA ALA A 960 5.48 -39.24 -7.19
C ALA A 960 6.59 -38.19 -7.42
N SER A 961 6.93 -37.49 -6.33
CA SER A 961 8.12 -36.64 -6.20
C SER A 961 9.43 -37.43 -6.28
N THR A 962 10.53 -36.80 -6.71
CA THR A 962 11.88 -37.19 -6.28
C THR A 962 12.85 -36.01 -6.41
N ASN A 963 13.46 -35.59 -5.29
CA ASN A 963 14.45 -34.50 -5.31
C ASN A 963 15.74 -34.97 -5.98
N VAL A 964 16.19 -34.24 -7.01
CA VAL A 964 17.53 -34.40 -7.59
C VAL A 964 18.37 -33.18 -7.22
N VAL A 965 19.36 -33.39 -6.36
CA VAL A 965 20.29 -32.33 -5.95
C VAL A 965 21.20 -31.96 -7.13
N GLY A 966 20.94 -30.80 -7.73
CA GLY A 966 21.76 -30.23 -8.79
C GLY A 966 23.10 -29.71 -8.27
N GLN A 967 24.10 -30.59 -8.12
CA GLN A 967 25.48 -30.15 -7.95
C GLN A 967 25.95 -29.36 -9.18
N ASN A 968 26.41 -28.14 -8.98
CA ASN A 968 27.28 -27.47 -9.96
C ASN A 968 28.48 -26.86 -9.25
N LYS A 969 29.64 -27.50 -9.42
CA LYS A 969 30.94 -26.88 -9.16
C LYS A 969 31.13 -25.70 -10.11
N THR A 970 31.71 -24.63 -9.63
CA THR A 970 32.45 -23.68 -10.47
C THR A 970 33.93 -23.77 -10.09
N ASP A 971 34.81 -23.82 -11.10
CA ASP A 971 36.23 -24.14 -10.89
C ASP A 971 37.01 -22.96 -10.30
N THR A 972 37.58 -23.16 -9.11
CA THR A 972 38.57 -22.24 -8.54
C THR A 972 39.86 -22.26 -9.36
N LYS A 973 40.22 -21.09 -9.92
CA LYS A 973 41.58 -20.80 -10.38
C LYS A 973 42.19 -19.69 -9.53
N ASN A 974 43.34 -19.98 -8.95
CA ASN A 974 44.12 -19.03 -8.18
C ASN A 974 44.38 -17.73 -8.96
N ALA A 975 44.10 -16.60 -8.33
CA ALA A 975 44.70 -15.31 -8.61
C ALA A 975 45.41 -14.82 -7.34
N ASP A 976 46.46 -14.01 -7.50
CA ASP A 976 47.48 -13.76 -6.48
C ASP A 976 46.99 -12.89 -5.30
N ASN A 977 47.65 -13.02 -4.14
CA ASN A 977 47.32 -12.30 -2.93
C ASN A 977 47.92 -10.88 -2.96
N SER A 978 47.07 -9.87 -3.17
CA SER A 978 47.42 -8.46 -2.96
C SER A 978 46.30 -7.73 -2.21
N GLN A 979 46.65 -7.06 -1.11
CA GLN A 979 45.69 -6.27 -0.33
C GLN A 979 45.03 -5.18 -1.18
N VAL A 980 43.71 -5.23 -1.29
CA VAL A 980 42.88 -4.08 -1.65
C VAL A 980 42.08 -3.71 -0.41
N THR A 981 42.49 -2.65 0.29
CA THR A 981 41.67 -2.02 1.31
C THR A 981 40.44 -1.43 0.62
N ALA A 982 39.28 -2.05 0.77
CA ALA A 982 38.03 -1.46 0.33
C ALA A 982 37.84 -0.13 1.07
N ALA A 983 37.66 0.97 0.32
CA ALA A 983 37.25 2.23 0.92
C ALA A 983 35.81 2.08 1.46
N PRO A 984 35.45 2.76 2.57
CA PRO A 984 34.08 2.72 3.07
C PRO A 984 33.12 3.24 2.00
N ARG A 985 32.20 2.38 1.55
CA ARG A 985 31.07 2.79 0.72
C ARG A 985 30.10 3.55 1.61
N THR A 986 30.19 4.88 1.62
CA THR A 986 29.20 5.76 2.24
C THR A 986 27.99 5.88 1.32
N GLY A 987 26.79 5.82 1.88
CA GLY A 987 25.52 5.87 1.14
C GLY A 987 25.41 7.04 0.15
N ASP A 988 24.75 6.78 -0.97
CA ASP A 988 24.15 7.72 -1.93
C ASP A 988 24.67 9.16 -1.91
N THR A 989 25.94 9.35 -2.30
CA THR A 989 26.58 10.67 -2.36
C THR A 989 27.17 10.96 -3.75
N ALA A 990 26.27 11.01 -4.75
CA ALA A 990 26.47 11.80 -5.97
C ALA A 990 25.58 13.07 -5.89
N SER A 991 26.02 14.27 -6.29
CA SER A 991 27.18 14.58 -7.12
C SER A 991 28.21 15.49 -6.44
N PRO A 992 29.46 15.03 -6.25
CA PRO A 992 30.56 15.91 -5.98
C PRO A 992 31.13 16.46 -7.30
N VAL A 993 30.44 17.46 -7.87
CA VAL A 993 31.06 18.43 -8.79
C VAL A 993 32.39 18.95 -8.20
N LEU A 994 32.41 19.08 -6.87
CA LEU A 994 33.57 19.35 -6.02
C LEU A 994 34.73 18.36 -6.20
N TRP A 995 34.48 17.04 -6.27
CA TRP A 995 35.55 16.03 -6.48
C TRP A 995 36.09 16.06 -7.91
N ILE A 996 35.28 16.35 -8.93
CA ILE A 996 35.79 16.54 -10.29
C ILE A 996 36.70 17.78 -10.36
N VAL A 997 36.30 18.89 -9.73
CA VAL A 997 37.14 20.09 -9.60
C VAL A 997 38.42 19.80 -8.80
N LEU A 998 38.33 19.06 -7.69
CA LEU A 998 39.49 18.64 -6.89
C LEU A 998 40.42 17.68 -7.64
N VAL A 999 39.90 16.77 -8.47
CA VAL A 999 40.72 15.86 -9.28
C VAL A 999 41.41 16.60 -10.42
N ILE A 1000 40.75 17.58 -11.05
CA ILE A 1000 41.39 18.48 -12.04
C ILE A 1000 42.47 19.34 -11.37
N ALA A 1001 42.21 19.88 -10.18
CA ALA A 1001 43.19 20.63 -9.40
C ALA A 1001 44.37 19.75 -8.94
N ALA A 1002 44.11 18.53 -8.45
CA ALA A 1002 45.11 17.56 -8.06
C ALA A 1002 45.95 17.10 -9.27
N ALA A 1003 45.33 16.88 -10.43
CA ALA A 1003 46.04 16.60 -11.67
C ALA A 1003 46.96 17.78 -12.06
N ALA A 1004 46.50 19.03 -11.97
CA ALA A 1004 47.33 20.20 -12.21
C ALA A 1004 48.52 20.31 -11.22
N VAL A 1005 48.28 20.03 -9.93
CA VAL A 1005 49.32 20.02 -8.88
C VAL A 1005 50.30 18.86 -9.08
N ILE A 1006 49.85 17.67 -9.48
CA ILE A 1006 50.70 16.51 -9.78
C ILE A 1006 51.52 16.77 -11.05
N ILE A 1007 50.94 17.36 -12.10
CA ILE A 1007 51.66 17.77 -13.31
C ILE A 1007 52.75 18.80 -12.94
N ALA A 1008 52.41 19.83 -12.17
CA ALA A 1008 53.40 20.80 -11.68
C ALA A 1008 54.49 20.14 -10.82
N ALA A 1009 54.12 19.28 -9.88
CA ALA A 1009 55.06 18.57 -9.01
C ALA A 1009 55.94 17.56 -9.77
N VAL A 1010 55.45 16.93 -10.83
CA VAL A 1010 56.25 16.05 -11.70
C VAL A 1010 57.21 16.87 -12.57
N VAL A 1011 56.78 17.98 -13.15
CA VAL A 1011 57.65 18.91 -13.90
C VAL A 1011 58.75 19.49 -12.99
N ILE A 1012 58.42 19.84 -11.74
CA ILE A 1012 59.38 20.41 -10.77
C ILE A 1012 60.28 19.34 -10.14
N LYS A 1013 59.76 18.17 -9.74
CA LYS A 1013 60.59 17.09 -9.19
C LYS A 1013 61.51 16.48 -10.25
N LYS A 1014 61.08 16.52 -11.52
CA LYS A 1014 61.88 16.22 -12.72
C LYS A 1014 62.54 17.44 -13.37
N ILE A 1015 62.89 18.45 -12.55
CA ILE A 1015 64.18 19.16 -12.70
C ILE A 1015 65.27 18.12 -13.01
N ARG A 1016 65.38 17.12 -12.13
CA ARG A 1016 66.62 16.42 -11.77
C ARG A 1016 67.00 15.33 -12.77
N LYS A 1017 68.06 15.38 -13.61
CA LYS A 1017 69.00 16.44 -14.08
C LYS A 1017 69.43 17.55 -13.12
#